data_AF-A0A421DHJ8-F1
#
_entry.id   AF-A0A421DHJ8-F1
#
_cell.length_a   1.000
_cell.length_b   1.000
_cell.length_c   1.000
_cell.angle_alpha   90.00
_cell.angle_beta   90.00
_cell.angle_gamma   90.00
#
_symmetry.space_group_name_H-M   'P 1'
#
loop_
_entity.id
_entity.type
_entity.pdbx_description
1 polymer ?
#
loop_
_entity_poly.entity_id
_entity_poly.type
_entity_poly.pdbx_seq_one_letter_code
_entity_poly.pdbx_strand_id
1 'polypeptide(L)'
;MYAYASSIHSFQRRISEHQKKRWQEEQKLAAWSGPTSEIRYAGITAKKVDEQSIHLVIAVRDAVYPLDFLEHRFHLPGENIDADITDFILEELRKYSLNHAEKFIGTCLPTELTEMCPRLASRLWLELDVMPLAVPQHDALGGRYDQEIPWETRDADEQAEYLAMKCVRLFGPNNIPLLQVGFRGLVEVDSGFMMHLATLDDYKGTVSERTWMALERLAVQVREKKIRIALFSATPQGGGVALIRHAFLRLSKLLHLDVQWYVPQPRSGVFRITKMNHNIFQGVAKPNDYLTAENEEQLRRWVSVNSKRAWSCPGGPLDHPSNGGAHIIVVDDPQLPDLIPIAKENAPDRPVIFRSHIQIRVDLACTLGTPQARSWDWLWHRAKHADVFITHPIPDSVPPTVPKEMIGHSPASTDVLDGLNKEMIDSDIAYYGRLFNQWCHETGMPTIDYPTDEYFVQIARFDPSKGIIDVLDSYHKFHTRLTQAKPDSKIPKLVICGHGSVDDPDASEMFDMAMDHIHRAMPHLADKIAVVRARPSDQVLNAILSKSKVVLQLSTREGFEIKVSEALRKGKPVIVTDVGGLPYQVIDKETGFIVKTCIVEYKKKPLARKEGFRKMGNIFSVYTCLTKQSIGAQDSCLLVFPSDDEVGDSSIRTLGAMPKSRRLLRGEITYSSAKEKDTNVLHTLTYWTRRAEFFDHLNKNRTLIQAVTARHLGVDATTCHVADEADWVHGSFNLCIPVTITAWRKHPRKRVIIRFPLPYRVGEDFRPGNADEKLRCEAGAYTWLQKYCPSVPIPRLYGFGLSTGHSFTAFDTLPWMTRCLQYLRRLALAALGYPVPSRLVPQRRDGLNLGVGYLLIEYIEEDQGAMLSNTWDERHHDTKLRTNFFRSLSRILLTIARVPVPRIGSFTIDDDGVLALNNRPLTLEVHELENENIPVDIPRGFTYTSVDSYIVDILAFHDSRLRHQPNAATNEQDCVYQMSALSTMKMIFPQFFRRDLRRGPFVFCLTDIHQSNILVDADWNIKCLIDLEWACTRPIEMLHPPRWLTNQAIDEMDAVEYAQVHREFMEILENEERSLDACTTISSVLREGWERGTFWYAAALRSPTGLFRVFYDHIQPRFAKGHEHDESFYQILMYYWTEKTWDFIRQKVKDKAEYDKRLQDAFNN
;
A
#
# COMPACT_ATOMS: atom_id res chain seq x y z
N MET A 1 45.63 26.20 32.00
CA MET A 1 45.42 27.38 32.85
C MET A 1 43.92 27.65 32.76
N TYR A 2 43.18 27.29 33.81
CA TYR A 2 41.73 27.06 33.79
C TYR A 2 40.95 28.37 33.62
N ALA A 3 40.15 28.48 32.56
CA ALA A 3 39.09 29.48 32.49
C ALA A 3 38.06 29.15 33.59
N TYR A 4 37.73 30.14 34.43
CA TYR A 4 36.72 30.00 35.48
C TYR A 4 35.34 29.81 34.83
N ALA A 5 34.89 28.55 34.74
CA ALA A 5 33.55 28.17 34.34
C ALA A 5 32.63 28.12 35.57
N SER A 6 31.47 28.79 35.54
CA SER A 6 30.44 28.68 36.58
C SER A 6 29.19 28.02 35.99
N SER A 7 28.85 26.84 36.49
CA SER A 7 27.57 26.18 36.17
C SER A 7 26.42 27.01 36.74
N ILE A 8 25.43 27.36 35.89
CA ILE A 8 24.24 28.11 36.30
C ILE A 8 23.18 27.13 36.81
N HIS A 9 22.91 26.08 36.03
CA HIS A 9 21.96 25.02 36.38
C HIS A 9 22.45 23.67 35.84
N SER A 10 22.49 22.64 36.67
CA SER A 10 22.81 21.27 36.25
C SER A 10 21.54 20.42 36.15
N PHE A 11 21.56 19.38 35.31
CA PHE A 11 20.50 18.37 35.26
C PHE A 11 20.10 17.87 36.66
N GLN A 12 18.80 17.87 36.96
CA GLN A 12 18.28 17.53 38.29
C GLN A 12 17.45 16.25 38.34
N ARG A 13 17.06 15.69 37.18
CA ARG A 13 16.21 14.50 37.11
C ARG A 13 16.90 13.31 37.77
N ARG A 14 16.12 12.56 38.57
CA ARG A 14 16.59 11.35 39.26
C ARG A 14 15.80 10.13 38.77
N ILE A 15 16.50 9.04 38.52
CA ILE A 15 15.92 7.72 38.25
C ILE A 15 15.97 6.85 39.50
N SER A 16 15.20 5.76 39.51
CA SER A 16 15.21 4.78 40.60
C SER A 16 16.62 4.18 40.79
N GLU A 17 17.17 4.25 42.00
CA GLU A 17 18.47 3.64 42.33
C GLU A 17 18.50 2.13 42.08
N HIS A 18 17.35 1.45 42.23
CA HIS A 18 17.22 0.03 41.96
C HIS A 18 17.37 -0.27 40.47
N GLN A 19 16.68 0.48 39.60
CA GLN A 19 16.81 0.35 38.14
C GLN A 19 18.22 0.72 37.68
N LYS A 20 18.78 1.80 38.23
CA LYS A 20 20.14 2.27 37.94
C LYS A 20 21.20 1.18 38.17
N LYS A 21 21.15 0.47 39.30
CA LYS A 21 22.11 -0.61 39.61
C LYS A 21 22.05 -1.74 38.58
N ARG A 22 20.84 -2.18 38.22
CA ARG A 22 20.65 -3.25 37.23
C ARG A 22 21.15 -2.85 35.83
N TRP A 23 20.77 -1.65 35.36
CA TRP A 23 21.21 -1.17 34.06
C TRP A 23 22.71 -0.95 33.98
N GLN A 24 23.35 -0.50 35.07
CA GLN A 24 24.81 -0.35 35.10
C GLN A 24 25.55 -1.69 34.96
N GLU A 25 24.99 -2.80 35.45
CA GLU A 25 25.56 -4.13 35.23
C GLU A 25 25.42 -4.56 33.76
N GLU A 26 24.24 -4.38 33.16
CA GLU A 26 23.98 -4.73 31.76
C GLU A 26 24.82 -3.86 30.78
N GLN A 27 25.00 -2.57 31.08
CA GLN A 27 25.84 -1.64 30.30
C GLN A 27 27.33 -2.02 30.34
N LYS A 28 27.86 -2.43 31.50
CA LYS A 28 29.26 -2.90 31.62
C LYS A 28 29.53 -4.14 30.77
N LEU A 29 28.51 -4.97 30.57
CA LEU A 29 28.61 -6.21 29.80
C LEU A 29 28.26 -6.02 28.31
N ALA A 30 27.83 -4.83 27.90
CA ALA A 30 27.30 -4.56 26.57
C ALA A 30 26.22 -5.59 26.12
N ALA A 31 25.41 -6.04 27.09
CA ALA A 31 24.56 -7.20 26.93
C ALA A 31 23.27 -6.90 26.14
N TRP A 32 22.86 -7.85 25.30
CA TRP A 32 21.65 -7.76 24.48
C TRP A 32 20.39 -8.34 25.14
N SER A 33 20.54 -9.01 26.29
CA SER A 33 19.44 -9.67 27.02
C SER A 33 18.62 -8.72 27.93
N GLY A 34 19.04 -7.46 28.08
CA GLY A 34 18.34 -6.44 28.87
C GLY A 34 17.14 -5.80 28.14
N PRO A 35 16.35 -4.96 28.81
CA PRO A 35 15.29 -4.18 28.18
C PRO A 35 15.84 -3.05 27.30
N THR A 36 15.10 -2.68 26.25
CA THR A 36 15.45 -1.53 25.39
C THR A 36 15.42 -0.23 26.19
N SER A 37 16.44 0.61 26.01
CA SER A 37 16.53 1.93 26.64
C SER A 37 15.44 2.86 26.12
N GLU A 38 14.91 3.73 26.99
CA GLU A 38 14.00 4.78 26.57
C GLU A 38 14.72 5.82 25.70
N ILE A 39 13.99 6.37 24.73
CA ILE A 39 14.51 7.30 23.74
C ILE A 39 14.33 8.75 24.22
N ARG A 40 15.33 9.59 23.93
CA ARG A 40 15.35 11.00 24.26
C ARG A 40 15.73 11.86 23.06
N TYR A 41 15.29 13.10 23.12
CA TYR A 41 15.63 14.16 22.18
C TYR A 41 16.22 15.34 22.94
N ALA A 42 17.16 16.03 22.30
CA ALA A 42 17.77 17.21 22.86
C ALA A 42 17.59 18.43 21.95
N GLY A 43 17.51 19.61 22.55
CA GLY A 43 17.66 20.88 21.85
C GLY A 43 18.78 21.67 22.50
N ILE A 44 19.68 22.22 21.68
CA ILE A 44 20.90 22.85 22.17
C ILE A 44 21.03 24.21 21.52
N THR A 45 21.18 25.26 22.32
CA THR A 45 21.44 26.62 21.84
C THR A 45 22.61 27.23 22.58
N ALA A 46 23.32 28.14 21.93
CA ALA A 46 24.36 28.94 22.55
C ALA A 46 24.18 30.41 22.14
N LYS A 47 23.92 31.28 23.11
CA LYS A 47 23.66 32.70 22.90
C LYS A 47 24.80 33.53 23.49
N LYS A 48 25.31 34.50 22.73
CA LYS A 48 26.29 35.46 23.24
C LYS A 48 25.60 36.45 24.19
N VAL A 49 26.06 36.55 25.45
CA VAL A 49 25.45 37.41 26.47
C VAL A 49 26.14 38.77 26.55
N ASP A 50 27.47 38.79 26.43
CA ASP A 50 28.30 39.99 26.33
C ASP A 50 29.53 39.72 25.46
N GLU A 51 30.41 40.71 25.28
CA GLU A 51 31.65 40.51 24.51
C GLU A 51 32.53 39.39 25.08
N GLN A 52 32.37 39.05 26.36
CA GLN A 52 33.22 38.15 27.12
C GLN A 52 32.55 36.84 27.54
N SER A 53 31.34 36.49 27.10
CA SER A 53 30.66 35.27 27.55
C SER A 53 29.58 34.72 26.62
N ILE A 54 29.45 33.38 26.65
CA ILE A 54 28.48 32.59 25.89
C ILE A 54 27.63 31.80 26.90
N HIS A 55 26.31 31.88 26.76
CA HIS A 55 25.34 31.11 27.52
C HIS A 55 24.88 29.91 26.70
N LEU A 56 25.24 28.71 27.13
CA LEU A 56 24.86 27.42 26.53
C LEU A 56 23.71 26.81 27.32
N VAL A 57 22.67 26.36 26.61
CA VAL A 57 21.55 25.63 27.20
C VAL A 57 21.29 24.33 26.44
N ILE A 58 21.10 23.24 27.19
CA ILE A 58 20.70 21.92 26.68
C ILE A 58 19.37 21.55 27.32
N ALA A 59 18.31 21.44 26.52
CA ALA A 59 17.02 20.93 26.95
C ALA A 59 16.86 19.46 26.54
N VAL A 60 16.33 18.63 27.43
CA VAL A 60 16.10 17.19 27.23
C VAL A 60 14.62 16.89 27.35
N ARG A 61 14.09 16.13 26.40
CA ARG A 61 12.68 15.74 26.37
C ARG A 61 12.47 14.33 25.85
N ASP A 62 11.27 13.80 26.10
CA ASP A 62 10.72 12.68 25.35
C ASP A 62 9.77 13.18 24.24
N ALA A 63 9.02 12.26 23.63
CA ALA A 63 8.08 12.59 22.56
C ALA A 63 6.93 13.51 23.02
N VAL A 64 6.66 13.59 24.33
CA VAL A 64 5.49 14.24 24.92
C VAL A 64 5.87 15.39 25.87
N TYR A 65 6.82 15.17 26.78
CA TYR A 65 7.12 16.07 27.89
C TYR A 65 8.57 16.57 27.90
N PRO A 66 8.81 17.83 28.31
CA PRO A 66 10.12 18.28 28.75
C PRO A 66 10.51 17.53 30.04
N LEU A 67 11.76 17.06 30.12
CA LEU A 67 12.22 16.19 31.20
C LEU A 67 13.27 16.82 32.10
N ASP A 68 14.25 17.52 31.51
CA ASP A 68 15.37 18.12 32.24
C ASP A 68 16.08 19.17 31.38
N PHE A 69 16.91 20.01 31.99
CA PHE A 69 17.73 20.99 31.27
C PHE A 69 19.03 21.35 32.01
N LEU A 70 20.01 21.84 31.26
CA LEU A 70 21.31 22.30 31.76
C LEU A 70 21.63 23.67 31.20
N GLU A 71 22.11 24.58 32.06
CA GLU A 71 22.56 25.93 31.71
C GLU A 71 24.00 26.15 32.17
N HIS A 72 24.83 26.59 31.22
CA HIS A 72 26.24 26.83 31.48
C HIS A 72 26.73 28.13 30.83
N ARG A 73 27.55 28.91 31.57
CA ARG A 73 28.14 30.14 31.04
C ARG A 73 29.64 29.98 30.84
N PHE A 74 30.05 30.00 29.58
CA PHE A 74 31.44 30.10 29.18
C PHE A 74 31.86 31.57 29.23
N HIS A 75 32.93 31.88 29.95
CA HIS A 75 33.62 33.17 29.82
C HIS A 75 34.67 33.00 28.73
N LEU A 76 34.72 33.93 27.76
CA LEU A 76 35.48 33.88 26.50
C LEU A 76 36.65 32.89 26.61
N PRO A 77 36.47 31.67 26.06
CA PRO A 77 37.54 30.70 26.01
C PRO A 77 38.69 31.29 25.19
N GLY A 78 39.90 30.75 25.32
CA GLY A 78 41.03 31.17 24.48
C GLY A 78 40.81 30.91 22.98
N GLU A 79 41.89 30.77 22.22
CA GLU A 79 41.85 30.61 20.74
C GLU A 79 40.99 29.43 20.19
N ASN A 80 40.35 28.58 21.02
CA ASN A 80 39.70 27.32 20.60
C ASN A 80 38.25 27.10 21.14
N ILE A 81 37.36 28.06 20.93
CA ILE A 81 35.94 28.04 21.36
C ILE A 81 35.18 26.78 20.88
N ASP A 82 35.39 26.35 19.62
CA ASP A 82 34.72 25.18 19.05
C ASP A 82 35.06 23.89 19.81
N ALA A 83 36.32 23.67 20.18
CA ALA A 83 36.72 22.49 20.95
C ALA A 83 36.07 22.48 22.33
N ASP A 84 36.19 23.58 23.06
CA ASP A 84 35.74 23.67 24.45
C ASP A 84 34.21 23.46 24.58
N ILE A 85 33.42 24.11 23.72
CA ILE A 85 31.95 23.96 23.73
C ILE A 85 31.55 22.56 23.24
N THR A 86 32.18 22.06 22.18
CA THR A 86 31.84 20.73 21.63
C THR A 86 32.14 19.61 22.62
N ASP A 87 33.31 19.63 23.25
CA ASP A 87 33.69 18.62 24.25
C ASP A 87 32.75 18.65 25.45
N PHE A 88 32.39 19.85 25.92
CA PHE A 88 31.45 20.01 27.02
C PHE A 88 30.06 19.42 26.70
N ILE A 89 29.48 19.75 25.54
CA ILE A 89 28.17 19.23 25.13
C ILE A 89 28.18 17.70 25.05
N LEU A 90 29.21 17.13 24.41
CA LEU A 90 29.34 15.68 24.24
C LEU A 90 29.49 14.99 25.61
N GLU A 91 30.29 15.56 26.50
CA GLU A 91 30.50 15.02 27.85
C GLU A 91 29.20 15.02 28.66
N GLU A 92 28.43 16.11 28.64
CA GLU A 92 27.19 16.22 29.39
C GLU A 92 26.09 15.29 28.86
N LEU A 93 25.91 15.20 27.53
CA LEU A 93 24.96 14.24 26.94
C LEU A 93 25.36 12.78 27.22
N ARG A 94 26.65 12.46 27.16
CA ARG A 94 27.17 11.13 27.50
C ARG A 94 26.95 10.79 28.96
N LYS A 95 27.24 11.72 29.88
CA LYS A 95 26.96 11.58 31.31
C LYS A 95 25.47 11.38 31.57
N TYR A 96 24.61 12.16 30.91
CA TYR A 96 23.16 12.03 31.04
C TYR A 96 22.69 10.64 30.59
N SER A 97 23.08 10.21 29.39
CA SER A 97 22.73 8.90 28.83
C SER A 97 23.16 7.75 29.75
N LEU A 98 24.39 7.78 30.26
CA LEU A 98 24.91 6.75 31.18
C LEU A 98 24.20 6.77 32.54
N ASN A 99 23.97 7.96 33.11
CA ASN A 99 23.34 8.08 34.42
C ASN A 99 21.87 7.67 34.44
N HIS A 100 21.18 7.81 33.30
CA HIS A 100 19.76 7.53 33.15
C HIS A 100 19.46 6.20 32.42
N ALA A 101 20.47 5.60 31.78
CA ALA A 101 20.34 4.44 30.88
C ALA A 101 19.39 4.69 29.68
N GLU A 102 19.39 5.93 29.18
CA GLU A 102 18.52 6.41 28.11
C GLU A 102 19.34 6.71 26.85
N LYS A 103 18.74 6.56 25.67
CA LYS A 103 19.40 6.79 24.38
C LYS A 103 18.88 8.07 23.73
N PHE A 104 19.77 9.03 23.50
CA PHE A 104 19.47 10.14 22.62
C PHE A 104 19.47 9.64 21.16
N ILE A 105 18.37 9.87 20.44
CA ILE A 105 18.27 9.50 19.01
C ILE A 105 18.46 10.74 18.12
N GLY A 106 17.99 11.90 18.56
CA GLY A 106 18.09 13.13 17.78
C GLY A 106 18.40 14.36 18.64
N THR A 107 19.07 15.32 18.02
CA THR A 107 19.33 16.65 18.60
C THR A 107 19.08 17.74 17.56
N CYS A 108 18.50 18.86 17.97
CA CYS A 108 18.35 20.06 17.14
C CYS A 108 19.27 21.19 17.62
N LEU A 109 19.94 21.81 16.66
CA LEU A 109 20.90 22.90 16.83
C LEU A 109 20.46 24.07 15.94
N PRO A 110 20.58 25.33 16.37
CA PRO A 110 20.43 26.47 15.47
C PRO A 110 21.65 26.54 14.53
N THR A 111 21.46 27.05 13.32
CA THR A 111 22.56 27.21 12.34
C THR A 111 23.72 28.06 12.89
N GLU A 112 23.44 29.08 13.71
CA GLU A 112 24.48 29.85 14.43
C GLU A 112 25.44 28.96 15.24
N LEU A 113 24.91 27.94 15.92
CA LEU A 113 25.74 27.04 16.74
C LEU A 113 26.58 26.12 15.86
N THR A 114 26.06 25.67 14.72
CA THR A 114 26.85 24.83 13.80
C THR A 114 27.89 25.64 13.02
N GLU A 115 27.69 26.95 12.85
CA GLU A 115 28.71 27.86 12.31
C GLU A 115 29.80 28.18 13.34
N MET A 116 29.42 28.38 14.60
CA MET A 116 30.34 28.63 15.71
C MET A 116 31.15 27.38 16.10
N CYS A 117 30.50 26.21 16.06
CA CYS A 117 31.09 24.92 16.39
C CYS A 117 30.93 23.93 15.22
N PRO A 118 31.71 24.05 14.12
CA PRO A 118 31.55 23.23 12.92
C PRO A 118 31.71 21.73 13.13
N ARG A 119 32.45 21.31 14.18
CA ARG A 119 32.69 19.90 14.50
C ARG A 119 31.63 19.28 15.41
N LEU A 120 30.74 20.09 15.99
CA LEU A 120 29.75 19.60 16.96
C LEU A 120 28.81 18.55 16.34
N ALA A 121 28.23 18.85 15.19
CA ALA A 121 27.28 17.98 14.54
C ALA A 121 27.90 16.61 14.17
N SER A 122 29.06 16.61 13.49
CA SER A 122 29.70 15.34 13.11
C SER A 122 30.11 14.51 14.31
N ARG A 123 30.60 15.13 15.39
CA ARG A 123 30.96 14.40 16.62
C ARG A 123 29.76 13.86 17.38
N LEU A 124 28.62 14.57 17.41
CA LEU A 124 27.37 14.04 17.98
C LEU A 124 26.96 12.73 17.29
N TRP A 125 27.11 12.69 15.96
CA TRP A 125 26.79 11.51 15.16
C TRP A 125 27.82 10.38 15.32
N LEU A 126 29.11 10.69 15.17
CA LEU A 126 30.18 9.70 15.16
C LEU A 126 30.51 9.15 16.55
N GLU A 127 30.47 9.98 17.60
CA GLU A 127 30.84 9.56 18.96
C GLU A 127 29.67 9.12 19.84
N LEU A 128 28.49 9.73 19.67
CA LEU A 128 27.32 9.46 20.53
C LEU A 128 26.14 8.83 19.78
N ASP A 129 26.26 8.66 18.45
CA ASP A 129 25.20 8.11 17.62
C ASP A 129 23.86 8.87 17.81
N VAL A 130 23.96 10.20 17.88
CA VAL A 130 22.81 11.11 17.97
C VAL A 130 22.71 11.86 16.64
N MET A 131 21.55 11.85 15.99
CA MET A 131 21.35 12.53 14.71
C MET A 131 21.24 14.05 14.91
N PRO A 132 22.19 14.86 14.41
CA PRO A 132 22.18 16.31 14.56
C PRO A 132 21.39 16.97 13.44
N LEU A 133 20.44 17.83 13.80
CA LEU A 133 19.68 18.64 12.86
C LEU A 133 20.06 20.11 13.03
N ALA A 134 20.60 20.72 11.98
CA ALA A 134 20.84 22.15 11.91
C ALA A 134 19.59 22.86 11.37
N VAL A 135 18.99 23.73 12.19
CA VAL A 135 17.76 24.44 11.86
C VAL A 135 18.04 25.93 11.62
N PRO A 136 17.66 26.50 10.47
CA PRO A 136 17.74 27.94 10.24
C PRO A 136 16.85 28.71 11.22
N GLN A 137 17.27 29.86 11.75
CA GLN A 137 16.48 30.63 12.75
C GLN A 137 15.08 31.03 12.23
N HIS A 138 14.95 31.30 10.92
CA HIS A 138 13.68 31.67 10.30
C HIS A 138 12.72 30.47 10.13
N ASP A 139 13.25 29.26 9.93
CA ASP A 139 12.47 28.02 9.95
C ASP A 139 12.29 27.49 11.38
N ALA A 140 13.10 27.94 12.34
CA ALA A 140 12.85 27.78 13.77
C ALA A 140 11.61 28.58 14.22
N LEU A 141 10.95 29.31 13.33
CA LEU A 141 9.56 29.74 13.48
C LEU A 141 8.71 28.67 12.77
N GLY A 142 7.99 27.83 13.52
CA GLY A 142 7.10 26.81 12.96
C GLY A 142 6.07 27.40 11.97
N GLY A 143 5.47 26.53 11.15
CA GLY A 143 4.52 26.95 10.11
C GLY A 143 3.46 27.93 10.61
N ARG A 144 3.11 28.93 9.77
CA ARG A 144 2.12 30.05 9.85
C ARG A 144 1.71 30.67 11.20
N TYR A 145 1.74 29.97 12.32
CA TYR A 145 1.36 30.43 13.67
C TYR A 145 2.54 30.89 14.54
N ASP A 146 3.79 30.52 14.25
CA ASP A 146 4.96 30.93 15.08
C ASP A 146 5.62 32.25 14.62
N GLN A 147 5.04 32.96 13.62
CA GLN A 147 5.58 34.23 13.12
C GLN A 147 5.41 35.41 14.09
N GLU A 148 4.82 35.23 15.27
CA GLU A 148 4.52 36.33 16.20
C GLU A 148 5.69 36.71 17.13
N ILE A 149 6.67 35.82 17.36
CA ILE A 149 7.81 36.09 18.28
C ILE A 149 9.14 35.85 17.56
N PRO A 150 9.95 36.89 17.27
CA PRO A 150 11.24 36.75 16.62
C PRO A 150 12.20 35.84 17.41
N TRP A 151 12.97 34.99 16.73
CA TRP A 151 13.91 34.02 17.32
C TRP A 151 14.85 34.67 18.35
N GLU A 152 15.30 35.90 18.07
CA GLU A 152 16.25 36.66 18.88
C GLU A 152 15.67 37.11 20.22
N THR A 153 14.35 37.24 20.29
CA THR A 153 13.62 37.69 21.50
C THR A 153 13.37 36.59 22.52
N ARG A 154 13.52 35.31 22.13
CA ARG A 154 13.40 34.17 23.04
C ARG A 154 14.64 34.06 23.94
N ASP A 155 14.41 33.63 25.18
CA ASP A 155 15.48 33.27 26.10
C ASP A 155 16.11 31.92 25.70
N ALA A 156 17.32 31.66 26.18
CA ALA A 156 18.13 30.52 25.71
C ALA A 156 17.52 29.16 26.10
N ASP A 157 16.84 29.08 27.23
CA ASP A 157 16.07 27.91 27.66
C ASP A 157 14.85 27.66 26.77
N GLU A 158 14.08 28.70 26.45
CA GLU A 158 12.94 28.61 25.52
C GLU A 158 13.38 28.18 24.11
N GLN A 159 14.51 28.70 23.63
CA GLN A 159 15.11 28.29 22.36
C GLN A 159 15.50 26.81 22.38
N ALA A 160 16.19 26.36 23.44
CA ALA A 160 16.61 24.97 23.57
C ALA A 160 15.41 24.01 23.62
N GLU A 161 14.38 24.31 24.42
CA GLU A 161 13.18 23.46 24.49
C GLU A 161 12.41 23.44 23.18
N TYR A 162 12.30 24.58 22.50
CA TYR A 162 11.67 24.65 21.19
C TYR A 162 12.42 23.81 20.14
N LEU A 163 13.76 23.87 20.12
CA LEU A 163 14.58 23.03 19.26
C LEU A 163 14.36 21.55 19.57
N ALA A 164 14.32 21.20 20.86
CA ALA A 164 14.04 19.84 21.29
C ALA A 164 12.67 19.37 20.73
N MET A 165 11.62 20.20 20.84
CA MET A 165 10.29 19.92 20.29
C MET A 165 10.33 19.72 18.77
N LYS A 166 11.04 20.59 18.05
CA LYS A 166 11.18 20.50 16.59
C LYS A 166 11.91 19.22 16.18
N CYS A 167 12.87 18.77 16.98
CA CYS A 167 13.55 17.50 16.79
C CYS A 167 12.56 16.34 16.69
N VAL A 168 11.64 16.23 17.65
CA VAL A 168 10.64 15.14 17.71
C VAL A 168 9.80 15.06 16.43
N ARG A 169 9.42 16.21 15.84
CA ARG A 169 8.52 16.27 14.67
C ARG A 169 9.08 15.64 13.41
N LEU A 170 10.40 15.43 13.33
CA LEU A 170 11.05 14.87 12.14
C LEU A 170 11.23 13.35 12.21
N PHE A 171 11.02 12.74 13.38
CA PHE A 171 11.12 11.29 13.55
C PHE A 171 9.73 10.66 13.40
N GLY A 172 9.65 9.61 12.57
CA GLY A 172 8.42 8.82 12.41
C GLY A 172 8.20 7.81 13.55
N PRO A 173 7.17 6.94 13.44
CA PRO A 173 6.79 5.97 14.48
C PRO A 173 7.88 4.98 14.90
N ASN A 174 8.90 4.78 14.06
CA ASN A 174 10.05 3.90 14.34
C ASN A 174 11.29 4.67 14.84
N ASN A 175 11.15 5.95 15.19
CA ASN A 175 12.26 6.84 15.61
C ASN A 175 13.37 6.95 14.56
N ILE A 176 12.97 6.94 13.28
CA ILE A 176 13.84 7.17 12.12
C ILE A 176 13.35 8.46 11.45
N PRO A 177 14.24 9.32 10.95
CA PRO A 177 13.84 10.51 10.22
C PRO A 177 12.92 10.18 9.04
N LEU A 178 11.89 11.00 8.85
CA LEU A 178 10.97 10.86 7.74
C LEU A 178 11.68 11.16 6.42
N LEU A 179 11.68 10.18 5.51
CA LEU A 179 12.12 10.39 4.14
C LEU A 179 11.11 11.29 3.41
N GLN A 180 11.59 12.40 2.85
CA GLN A 180 10.75 13.34 2.11
C GLN A 180 11.11 13.30 0.61
N VAL A 181 10.06 13.24 -0.20
CA VAL A 181 10.15 13.43 -1.66
C VAL A 181 9.42 14.72 -1.96
N GLY A 182 10.19 15.76 -2.27
CA GLY A 182 9.73 17.10 -2.54
C GLY A 182 9.14 17.27 -3.94
N PHE A 183 9.00 18.52 -4.34
CA PHE A 183 8.42 18.90 -5.62
C PHE A 183 9.13 18.22 -6.80
N ARG A 184 8.37 17.81 -7.83
CA ARG A 184 8.85 17.10 -9.04
C ARG A 184 9.54 15.76 -8.75
N GLY A 185 9.33 15.16 -7.58
CA GLY A 185 9.97 13.89 -7.22
C GLY A 185 11.42 14.04 -6.78
N LEU A 186 11.85 15.26 -6.40
CA LEU A 186 13.18 15.50 -5.85
C LEU A 186 13.32 14.81 -4.49
N VAL A 187 14.36 14.01 -4.30
CA VAL A 187 14.63 13.36 -3.01
C VAL A 187 15.32 14.35 -2.07
N GLU A 188 14.71 14.63 -0.93
CA GLU A 188 15.24 15.53 0.09
C GLU A 188 16.18 14.75 1.01
N VAL A 189 17.36 14.39 0.48
CA VAL A 189 18.43 13.69 1.21
C VAL A 189 18.74 14.40 2.52
N ASP A 190 18.89 13.63 3.60
CA ASP A 190 19.20 14.17 4.93
C ASP A 190 18.18 15.22 5.41
N SER A 191 16.90 15.03 5.08
CA SER A 191 15.79 15.98 5.28
C SER A 191 16.14 17.36 4.71
N GLY A 192 16.45 17.39 3.41
CA GLY A 192 16.82 18.63 2.72
C GLY A 192 18.19 19.17 3.12
N PHE A 193 19.12 18.28 3.48
CA PHE A 193 20.46 18.59 4.01
C PHE A 193 20.48 19.32 5.35
N MET A 194 19.39 19.27 6.12
CA MET A 194 19.37 19.79 7.49
C MET A 194 20.14 18.87 8.46
N MET A 195 20.25 17.56 8.17
CA MET A 195 21.05 16.65 8.99
C MET A 195 22.54 16.72 8.61
N HIS A 196 23.37 17.16 9.55
CA HIS A 196 24.81 17.37 9.34
C HIS A 196 25.62 16.21 9.95
N LEU A 197 25.71 15.08 9.24
CA LEU A 197 26.32 13.86 9.79
C LEU A 197 27.86 13.86 9.79
N ALA A 198 28.49 14.50 8.81
CA ALA A 198 29.94 14.45 8.61
C ALA A 198 30.47 15.74 7.97
N THR A 199 31.74 16.05 8.21
CA THR A 199 32.47 17.16 7.58
C THR A 199 33.39 16.68 6.46
N LEU A 200 33.95 17.62 5.68
CA LEU A 200 34.96 17.28 4.67
C LEU A 200 36.22 16.66 5.28
N ASP A 201 36.63 17.11 6.46
CA ASP A 201 37.81 16.57 7.16
C ASP A 201 37.58 15.12 7.60
N ASP A 202 36.35 14.80 8.04
CA ASP A 202 35.97 13.43 8.37
C ASP A 202 36.11 12.52 7.14
N TYR A 203 35.58 12.94 5.97
CA TYR A 203 35.73 12.20 4.72
C TYR A 203 37.17 12.09 4.24
N LYS A 204 37.98 13.15 4.41
CA LYS A 204 39.41 13.14 4.09
C LYS A 204 40.15 12.06 4.87
N GLY A 205 39.76 11.83 6.13
CA GLY A 205 40.30 10.76 6.97
C GLY A 205 39.95 9.33 6.51
N THR A 206 38.94 9.16 5.64
CA THR A 206 38.49 7.82 5.18
C THR A 206 39.29 7.27 4.00
N VAL A 207 40.08 8.12 3.32
CA VAL A 207 40.81 7.77 2.10
C VAL A 207 42.27 8.23 2.18
N SER A 208 43.09 7.78 1.23
CA SER A 208 44.46 8.29 1.11
C SER A 208 44.49 9.73 0.62
N GLU A 209 45.51 10.49 1.03
CA GLU A 209 45.70 11.89 0.64
C GLU A 209 45.68 12.08 -0.89
N ARG A 210 46.34 11.19 -1.63
CA ARG A 210 46.36 11.23 -3.11
C ARG A 210 44.96 11.11 -3.72
N THR A 211 44.11 10.24 -3.14
CA THR A 211 42.73 10.03 -3.61
C THR A 211 41.89 11.28 -3.32
N TRP A 212 42.07 11.86 -2.13
CA TRP A 212 41.40 13.10 -1.74
C TRP A 212 41.77 14.27 -2.66
N MET A 213 43.06 14.48 -2.91
CA MET A 213 43.55 15.53 -3.82
C MET A 213 42.99 15.37 -5.25
N ALA A 214 42.86 14.13 -5.73
CA ALA A 214 42.26 13.85 -7.03
C ALA A 214 40.77 14.21 -7.06
N LEU A 215 40.01 13.81 -6.03
CA LEU A 215 38.60 14.15 -5.88
C LEU A 215 38.40 15.67 -5.83
N GLU A 216 39.17 16.37 -5.00
CA GLU A 216 39.08 17.82 -4.82
C GLU A 216 39.36 18.54 -6.13
N ARG A 217 40.40 18.15 -6.87
CA ARG A 217 40.71 18.71 -8.19
C ARG A 217 39.55 18.52 -9.19
N LEU A 218 38.92 17.35 -9.21
CA LEU A 218 37.78 17.07 -10.08
C LEU A 218 36.56 17.89 -9.67
N ALA A 219 36.28 17.99 -8.37
CA ALA A 219 35.18 18.78 -7.83
C ALA A 219 35.32 20.27 -8.19
N VAL A 220 36.53 20.83 -8.07
CA VAL A 220 36.83 22.20 -8.50
C VAL A 220 36.50 22.41 -9.98
N GLN A 221 36.92 21.49 -10.86
CA GLN A 221 36.65 21.60 -12.30
C GLN A 221 35.15 21.55 -12.62
N VAL A 222 34.38 20.71 -11.92
CA VAL A 222 32.93 20.60 -12.10
C VAL A 222 32.23 21.88 -11.63
N ARG A 223 32.66 22.44 -10.49
CA ARG A 223 32.11 23.65 -9.89
C ARG A 223 32.42 24.91 -10.72
N GLU A 224 33.66 25.09 -11.17
CA GLU A 224 34.07 26.21 -12.02
C GLU A 224 33.29 26.24 -13.33
N LYS A 225 33.00 25.06 -13.89
CA LYS A 225 32.16 24.90 -15.09
C LYS A 225 30.66 24.98 -14.81
N LYS A 226 30.23 25.11 -13.55
CA LYS A 226 28.82 25.15 -13.10
C LYS A 226 27.98 24.00 -13.66
N ILE A 227 28.58 22.80 -13.69
CA ILE A 227 27.91 21.60 -14.20
C ILE A 227 26.81 21.17 -13.23
N ARG A 228 25.65 20.81 -13.79
CA ARG A 228 24.44 20.39 -13.09
C ARG A 228 24.16 18.94 -13.44
N ILE A 229 24.00 18.08 -12.45
CA ILE A 229 23.86 16.64 -12.66
C ILE A 229 22.51 16.20 -12.07
N ALA A 230 21.71 15.50 -12.87
CA ALA A 230 20.46 14.90 -12.41
C ALA A 230 20.55 13.36 -12.42
N LEU A 231 20.32 12.75 -11.25
CA LEU A 231 20.26 11.31 -11.05
C LEU A 231 18.80 10.86 -11.05
N PHE A 232 18.49 9.74 -11.68
CA PHE A 232 17.14 9.16 -11.70
C PHE A 232 17.19 7.70 -11.27
N SER A 233 16.36 7.34 -10.29
CA SER A 233 16.17 5.95 -9.85
C SER A 233 14.70 5.65 -9.57
N ALA A 234 14.36 4.37 -9.36
CA ALA A 234 12.97 3.94 -9.15
C ALA A 234 12.40 4.24 -7.74
N THR A 235 13.25 4.27 -6.71
CA THR A 235 12.84 4.43 -5.31
C THR A 235 13.83 5.32 -4.53
N PRO A 236 13.35 6.16 -3.60
CA PRO A 236 14.19 7.02 -2.75
C PRO A 236 14.73 6.31 -1.49
N GLN A 237 14.22 5.11 -1.18
CA GLN A 237 14.59 4.33 0.01
C GLN A 237 14.45 2.83 -0.27
N GLY A 238 15.27 2.02 0.39
CA GLY A 238 15.33 0.58 0.18
C GLY A 238 16.24 0.20 -1.00
N GLY A 239 16.81 -1.01 -0.91
CA GLY A 239 17.76 -1.53 -1.90
C GLY A 239 19.16 -0.89 -1.85
N GLY A 240 20.09 -1.47 -2.62
CA GLY A 240 21.49 -1.02 -2.63
C GLY A 240 21.70 0.35 -3.29
N VAL A 241 20.88 0.71 -4.30
CA VAL A 241 21.04 1.96 -5.06
C VAL A 241 20.73 3.18 -4.20
N ALA A 242 19.61 3.18 -3.46
CA ALA A 242 19.23 4.31 -2.62
C ALA A 242 20.30 4.61 -1.56
N LEU A 243 20.88 3.58 -0.93
CA LEU A 243 21.96 3.72 0.06
C LEU A 243 23.19 4.45 -0.53
N ILE A 244 23.61 4.06 -1.74
CA ILE A 244 24.72 4.71 -2.45
C ILE A 244 24.39 6.18 -2.76
N ARG A 245 23.15 6.47 -3.15
CA ARG A 245 22.73 7.81 -3.58
C ARG A 245 22.66 8.80 -2.43
N HIS A 246 22.13 8.40 -1.26
CA HIS A 246 22.15 9.24 -0.06
C HIS A 246 23.57 9.67 0.32
N ALA A 247 24.50 8.71 0.41
CA ALA A 247 25.90 8.99 0.69
C ALA A 247 26.57 9.90 -0.37
N PHE A 248 26.33 9.61 -1.65
CA PHE A 248 26.91 10.36 -2.75
C PHE A 248 26.45 11.82 -2.77
N LEU A 249 25.17 12.08 -2.51
CA LEU A 249 24.61 13.44 -2.47
C LEU A 249 25.08 14.22 -1.25
N ARG A 250 25.25 13.56 -0.10
CA ARG A 250 25.83 14.19 1.09
C ARG A 250 27.24 14.72 0.82
N LEU A 251 28.12 13.87 0.28
CA LEU A 251 29.48 14.30 -0.08
C LEU A 251 29.47 15.36 -1.19
N SER A 252 28.60 15.22 -2.19
CA SER A 252 28.45 16.20 -3.27
C SER A 252 28.04 17.58 -2.75
N LYS A 253 27.13 17.62 -1.77
CA LYS A 253 26.70 18.86 -1.11
C LYS A 253 27.86 19.54 -0.37
N LEU A 254 28.66 18.77 0.38
CA LEU A 254 29.85 19.28 1.08
C LEU A 254 30.91 19.82 0.13
N LEU A 255 31.05 19.23 -1.07
CA LEU A 255 31.96 19.69 -2.12
C LEU A 255 31.41 20.87 -2.96
N HIS A 256 30.18 21.33 -2.64
CA HIS A 256 29.45 22.36 -3.36
C HIS A 256 29.21 22.02 -4.85
N LEU A 257 28.85 20.76 -5.13
CA LEU A 257 28.45 20.29 -6.46
C LEU A 257 26.94 20.39 -6.62
N ASP A 258 26.48 20.78 -7.81
CA ASP A 258 25.06 20.85 -8.15
C ASP A 258 24.59 19.48 -8.68
N VAL A 259 24.27 18.58 -7.73
CA VAL A 259 23.78 17.24 -8.00
C VAL A 259 22.42 17.07 -7.34
N GLN A 260 21.43 16.67 -8.13
CA GLN A 260 20.06 16.45 -7.68
C GLN A 260 19.60 15.04 -8.04
N TRP A 261 18.74 14.46 -7.21
CA TRP A 261 18.23 13.11 -7.40
C TRP A 261 16.70 13.09 -7.42
N TYR A 262 16.17 12.45 -8.46
CA TYR A 262 14.75 12.40 -8.77
C TYR A 262 14.24 10.97 -8.80
N VAL A 263 13.03 10.78 -8.28
CA VAL A 263 12.31 9.50 -8.30
C VAL A 263 10.90 9.72 -8.87
N PRO A 264 10.37 8.75 -9.64
CA PRO A 264 9.01 8.82 -10.16
C PRO A 264 7.97 8.67 -9.05
N GLN A 265 6.72 9.07 -9.32
CA GLN A 265 5.61 8.75 -8.42
C GLN A 265 5.42 7.21 -8.34
N PRO A 266 5.29 6.66 -7.13
CA PRO A 266 5.21 5.22 -6.93
C PRO A 266 3.92 4.64 -7.53
N ARG A 267 4.04 3.51 -8.23
CA ARG A 267 2.90 2.78 -8.79
C ARG A 267 3.10 1.28 -8.59
N SER A 268 2.35 0.69 -7.67
CA SER A 268 2.51 -0.72 -7.25
C SER A 268 2.44 -1.73 -8.41
N GLY A 269 1.53 -1.52 -9.37
CA GLY A 269 1.43 -2.36 -10.57
C GLY A 269 2.69 -2.35 -11.44
N VAL A 270 3.36 -1.19 -11.53
CA VAL A 270 4.61 -1.04 -12.31
C VAL A 270 5.79 -1.70 -11.60
N PHE A 271 5.87 -1.59 -10.27
CA PHE A 271 6.96 -2.24 -9.52
C PHE A 271 6.96 -3.77 -9.65
N ARG A 272 5.79 -4.40 -9.81
CA ARG A 272 5.70 -5.83 -10.13
C ARG A 272 6.33 -6.16 -11.48
N ILE A 273 6.12 -5.33 -12.49
CA ILE A 273 6.70 -5.50 -13.83
C ILE A 273 8.22 -5.31 -13.78
N THR A 274 8.69 -4.25 -13.11
CA THR A 274 10.13 -4.00 -12.98
C THR A 274 10.84 -5.10 -12.19
N LYS A 275 10.20 -5.64 -11.15
CA LYS A 275 10.72 -6.78 -10.38
C LYS A 275 10.78 -8.06 -11.21
N MET A 276 9.69 -8.37 -11.92
CA MET A 276 9.67 -9.51 -12.85
C MET A 276 10.80 -9.38 -13.88
N ASN A 277 11.00 -8.19 -14.46
CA ASN A 277 12.05 -7.95 -15.44
C ASN A 277 13.46 -8.09 -14.82
N HIS A 278 13.65 -7.61 -13.59
CA HIS A 278 14.87 -7.82 -12.81
C HIS A 278 15.16 -9.33 -12.60
N ASN A 279 14.15 -10.10 -12.20
CA ASN A 279 14.27 -11.55 -12.01
C ASN A 279 14.56 -12.28 -13.33
N ILE A 280 14.02 -11.79 -14.46
CA ILE A 280 14.33 -12.31 -15.80
C ILE A 280 15.80 -12.10 -16.09
N PHE A 281 16.34 -10.87 -15.96
CA PHE A 281 17.74 -10.56 -16.22
C PHE A 281 18.72 -11.45 -15.43
N GLN A 282 18.39 -11.76 -14.17
CA GLN A 282 19.21 -12.62 -13.31
C GLN A 282 18.99 -14.13 -13.55
N GLY A 283 17.93 -14.52 -14.27
CA GLY A 283 17.59 -15.91 -14.56
C GLY A 283 16.97 -16.65 -13.37
N VAL A 284 16.23 -15.93 -12.52
CA VAL A 284 15.49 -16.47 -11.37
C VAL A 284 13.97 -16.28 -11.49
N ALA A 285 13.49 -15.75 -12.61
CA ALA A 285 12.06 -15.61 -12.89
C ALA A 285 11.35 -16.96 -13.08
N LYS A 286 10.03 -16.99 -12.91
CA LYS A 286 9.23 -18.21 -13.08
C LYS A 286 9.26 -18.62 -14.57
N PRO A 287 9.11 -19.91 -14.92
CA PRO A 287 9.28 -20.39 -16.30
C PRO A 287 8.39 -19.72 -17.35
N ASN A 288 7.24 -19.17 -16.94
CA ASN A 288 6.28 -18.49 -17.81
C ASN A 288 6.38 -16.95 -17.71
N ASP A 289 7.31 -16.41 -16.93
CA ASP A 289 7.51 -14.97 -16.81
C ASP A 289 8.31 -14.47 -18.00
N TYR A 290 7.77 -13.48 -18.72
CA TYR A 290 8.47 -12.79 -19.79
C TYR A 290 7.94 -11.35 -19.90
N LEU A 291 8.76 -10.45 -20.42
CA LEU A 291 8.38 -9.06 -20.63
C LEU A 291 7.44 -8.96 -21.84
N THR A 292 6.13 -8.84 -21.62
CA THR A 292 5.13 -8.71 -22.71
C THR A 292 5.15 -7.30 -23.33
N ALA A 293 4.61 -7.15 -24.54
CA ALA A 293 4.46 -5.82 -25.17
C ALA A 293 3.58 -4.86 -24.34
N GLU A 294 2.58 -5.39 -23.64
CA GLU A 294 1.76 -4.61 -22.70
C GLU A 294 2.59 -4.11 -21.51
N ASN A 295 3.44 -4.97 -20.94
CA ASN A 295 4.35 -4.58 -19.86
C ASN A 295 5.31 -3.47 -20.30
N GLU A 296 5.87 -3.58 -21.50
CA GLU A 296 6.73 -2.56 -22.10
C GLU A 296 5.99 -1.22 -22.25
N GLU A 297 4.73 -1.26 -22.69
CA GLU A 297 3.89 -0.07 -22.84
C GLU A 297 3.53 0.57 -21.49
N GLN A 298 3.25 -0.24 -20.46
CA GLN A 298 2.99 0.27 -19.11
C GLN A 298 4.22 0.96 -18.51
N LEU A 299 5.42 0.38 -18.69
CA LEU A 299 6.69 1.00 -18.28
C LEU A 299 6.92 2.32 -19.02
N ARG A 300 6.77 2.31 -20.35
CA ARG A 300 6.91 3.50 -21.20
C ARG A 300 5.95 4.61 -20.80
N ARG A 301 4.68 4.29 -20.57
CA ARG A 301 3.66 5.25 -20.14
C ARG A 301 3.99 5.83 -18.78
N TRP A 302 4.41 5.00 -17.83
CA TRP A 302 4.80 5.47 -16.49
C TRP A 302 5.96 6.46 -16.56
N VAL A 303 7.03 6.13 -17.29
CA VAL A 303 8.17 7.04 -17.48
C VAL A 303 7.75 8.32 -18.22
N SER A 304 6.95 8.20 -19.28
CA SER A 304 6.50 9.35 -20.07
C SER A 304 5.63 10.31 -19.27
N VAL A 305 4.70 9.81 -18.45
CA VAL A 305 3.84 10.64 -17.61
C VAL A 305 4.66 11.38 -16.54
N ASN A 306 5.55 10.68 -15.85
CA ASN A 306 6.43 11.32 -14.86
C ASN A 306 7.33 12.36 -15.52
N SER A 307 7.92 12.03 -16.68
CA SER A 307 8.76 12.95 -17.43
C SER A 307 8.00 14.21 -17.85
N LYS A 308 6.84 14.07 -18.49
CA LYS A 308 6.05 15.23 -18.96
C LYS A 308 5.55 16.11 -17.82
N ARG A 309 5.10 15.49 -16.71
CA ARG A 309 4.50 16.21 -15.58
C ARG A 309 5.55 16.93 -14.72
N ALA A 310 6.71 16.30 -14.51
CA ALA A 310 7.65 16.73 -13.48
C ALA A 310 9.04 17.12 -14.01
N TRP A 311 9.53 16.49 -15.09
CA TRP A 311 10.96 16.58 -15.42
C TRP A 311 11.28 17.33 -16.72
N SER A 312 10.43 17.23 -17.74
CA SER A 312 10.58 17.89 -19.05
C SER A 312 9.83 19.22 -19.15
N CYS A 313 9.20 19.67 -18.07
CA CYS A 313 8.56 20.98 -18.01
C CYS A 313 9.62 22.12 -17.97
N PRO A 314 9.26 23.38 -18.29
CA PRO A 314 10.19 24.50 -18.27
C PRO A 314 10.95 24.61 -16.93
N GLY A 315 12.28 24.69 -17.01
CA GLY A 315 13.18 24.70 -15.85
C GLY A 315 13.20 23.38 -15.07
N GLY A 316 12.75 22.28 -15.66
CA GLY A 316 12.87 20.92 -15.12
C GLY A 316 14.23 20.28 -15.43
N PRO A 317 14.61 19.20 -14.73
CA PRO A 317 15.92 18.57 -14.90
C PRO A 317 16.17 18.03 -16.32
N LEU A 318 15.13 17.65 -17.07
CA LEU A 318 15.26 17.15 -18.45
C LEU A 318 15.13 18.24 -19.52
N ASP A 319 14.84 19.48 -19.15
CA ASP A 319 14.86 20.63 -20.07
C ASP A 319 16.28 20.84 -20.64
N HIS A 320 16.41 21.66 -21.69
CA HIS A 320 17.71 21.98 -22.28
C HIS A 320 18.59 22.71 -21.25
N PRO A 321 19.92 22.45 -21.19
CA PRO A 321 20.81 23.11 -20.23
C PRO A 321 20.77 24.65 -20.28
N SER A 322 20.52 25.25 -21.46
CA SER A 322 20.34 26.70 -21.61
C SER A 322 19.12 27.25 -20.88
N ASN A 323 18.11 26.42 -20.62
CA ASN A 323 16.85 26.79 -19.98
C ASN A 323 16.83 26.46 -18.47
N GLY A 324 17.97 26.04 -17.91
CA GLY A 324 18.09 25.65 -16.51
C GLY A 324 18.09 24.14 -16.26
N GLY A 325 17.96 23.30 -17.31
CA GLY A 325 18.05 21.85 -17.19
C GLY A 325 19.44 21.33 -16.78
N ALA A 326 19.52 20.04 -16.47
CA ALA A 326 20.77 19.40 -16.08
C ALA A 326 21.71 19.22 -17.29
N HIS A 327 23.00 19.46 -17.05
CA HIS A 327 24.07 19.29 -18.03
C HIS A 327 24.43 17.81 -18.24
N ILE A 328 24.26 16.97 -17.22
CA ILE A 328 24.51 15.53 -17.28
C ILE A 328 23.32 14.80 -16.66
N ILE A 329 22.85 13.75 -17.34
CA ILE A 329 21.78 12.87 -16.83
C ILE A 329 22.38 11.51 -16.47
N VAL A 330 22.03 10.97 -15.31
CA VAL A 330 22.37 9.60 -14.89
C VAL A 330 21.08 8.85 -14.64
N VAL A 331 20.91 7.70 -15.31
CA VAL A 331 19.74 6.82 -15.15
C VAL A 331 20.21 5.52 -14.52
N ASP A 332 19.70 5.22 -13.33
CA ASP A 332 19.99 3.98 -12.59
C ASP A 332 19.00 2.87 -12.96
N ASP A 333 19.57 1.70 -13.22
CA ASP A 333 18.92 0.40 -13.41
C ASP A 333 17.84 0.32 -14.52
N PRO A 334 17.37 -0.90 -14.89
CA PRO A 334 16.45 -1.10 -16.00
C PRO A 334 15.00 -0.64 -15.78
N GLN A 335 14.66 0.05 -14.69
CA GLN A 335 13.29 0.52 -14.43
C GLN A 335 12.94 1.79 -15.21
N LEU A 336 13.92 2.65 -15.50
CA LEU A 336 13.71 3.96 -16.15
C LEU A 336 14.43 4.17 -17.50
N PRO A 337 14.67 3.14 -18.34
CA PRO A 337 15.52 3.29 -19.52
C PRO A 337 14.90 4.21 -20.59
N ASP A 338 13.57 4.38 -20.62
CA ASP A 338 12.88 5.33 -21.51
C ASP A 338 13.26 6.79 -21.24
N LEU A 339 13.88 7.13 -20.10
CA LEU A 339 14.38 8.49 -19.85
C LEU A 339 15.56 8.86 -20.74
N ILE A 340 16.35 7.89 -21.19
CA ILE A 340 17.54 8.13 -22.02
C ILE A 340 17.16 8.76 -23.36
N PRO A 341 16.26 8.16 -24.19
CA PRO A 341 15.85 8.78 -25.44
C PRO A 341 15.13 10.12 -25.22
N ILE A 342 14.30 10.25 -24.18
CA ILE A 342 13.63 11.53 -23.85
C ILE A 342 14.68 12.61 -23.52
N ALA A 343 15.72 12.26 -22.76
CA ALA A 343 16.80 13.19 -22.43
C ALA A 343 17.56 13.65 -23.68
N LYS A 344 17.80 12.75 -24.64
CA LYS A 344 18.44 13.06 -25.92
C LYS A 344 17.52 13.85 -26.87
N GLU A 345 16.22 13.62 -26.84
CA GLU A 345 15.25 14.40 -27.63
C GLU A 345 15.22 15.86 -27.20
N ASN A 346 15.19 16.13 -25.88
CA ASN A 346 15.18 17.49 -25.35
C ASN A 346 16.53 18.22 -25.51
N ALA A 347 17.65 17.48 -25.53
CA ALA A 347 18.99 18.02 -25.69
C ALA A 347 19.91 16.97 -26.34
N PRO A 348 20.06 16.97 -27.68
CA PRO A 348 20.78 15.91 -28.41
C PRO A 348 22.25 15.74 -27.97
N ASP A 349 22.93 16.84 -27.70
CA ASP A 349 24.35 16.86 -27.34
C ASP A 349 24.60 16.65 -25.83
N ARG A 350 23.55 16.45 -25.03
CA ARG A 350 23.68 16.27 -23.58
C ARG A 350 24.27 14.89 -23.25
N PRO A 351 25.33 14.81 -22.41
CA PRO A 351 25.81 13.54 -21.89
C PRO A 351 24.77 12.82 -21.02
N VAL A 352 24.53 11.54 -21.34
CA VAL A 352 23.64 10.65 -20.60
C VAL A 352 24.42 9.39 -20.21
N ILE A 353 24.38 9.06 -18.92
CA ILE A 353 25.03 7.90 -18.34
C ILE A 353 23.95 6.91 -17.93
N PHE A 354 24.01 5.69 -18.44
CA PHE A 354 23.20 4.59 -17.93
C PHE A 354 24.03 3.76 -16.95
N ARG A 355 23.55 3.59 -15.71
CA ARG A 355 24.24 2.86 -14.66
C ARG A 355 23.44 1.60 -14.31
N SER A 356 23.98 0.43 -14.64
CA SER A 356 23.42 -0.86 -14.27
C SER A 356 24.08 -1.40 -12.99
N HIS A 357 23.26 -1.71 -11.98
CA HIS A 357 23.68 -2.34 -10.71
C HIS A 357 23.34 -3.83 -10.65
N ILE A 358 22.63 -4.36 -11.66
CA ILE A 358 22.23 -5.76 -11.71
C ILE A 358 23.20 -6.62 -12.53
N GLN A 359 23.25 -7.91 -12.20
CA GLN A 359 23.89 -8.91 -13.06
C GLN A 359 22.94 -9.31 -14.19
N ILE A 360 23.39 -9.16 -15.43
CA ILE A 360 22.69 -9.63 -16.62
C ILE A 360 23.27 -10.98 -17.02
N ARG A 361 22.40 -11.99 -17.22
CA ARG A 361 22.80 -13.31 -17.73
C ARG A 361 23.16 -13.22 -19.21
N VAL A 362 24.42 -12.87 -19.50
CA VAL A 362 24.92 -12.67 -20.87
C VAL A 362 24.71 -13.92 -21.74
N ASP A 363 24.93 -15.10 -21.18
CA ASP A 363 24.71 -16.38 -21.88
C ASP A 363 23.26 -16.56 -22.36
N LEU A 364 22.28 -16.14 -21.55
CA LEU A 364 20.86 -16.19 -21.93
C LEU A 364 20.46 -14.98 -22.78
N ALA A 365 20.92 -13.78 -22.44
CA ALA A 365 20.64 -12.54 -23.17
C ALA A 365 21.12 -12.60 -24.64
N CYS A 366 22.19 -13.34 -24.92
CA CYS A 366 22.68 -13.57 -26.28
C CYS A 366 22.00 -14.76 -26.99
N THR A 367 21.19 -15.55 -26.27
CA THR A 367 20.48 -16.71 -26.83
C THR A 367 19.07 -16.30 -27.25
N LEU A 368 18.87 -16.19 -28.57
CA LEU A 368 17.58 -15.87 -29.20
C LEU A 368 16.46 -16.80 -28.70
N GLY A 369 15.30 -16.21 -28.40
CA GLY A 369 14.11 -16.94 -27.92
C GLY A 369 14.05 -17.14 -26.41
N THR A 370 15.07 -16.77 -25.65
CA THR A 370 14.98 -16.73 -24.18
C THR A 370 14.22 -15.47 -23.71
N PRO A 371 13.58 -15.51 -22.53
CA PRO A 371 13.01 -14.31 -21.90
C PRO A 371 14.04 -13.19 -21.71
N GLN A 372 15.30 -13.55 -21.39
CA GLN A 372 16.40 -12.63 -21.18
C GLN A 372 16.78 -11.87 -22.46
N ALA A 373 16.84 -12.55 -23.60
CA ALA A 373 17.13 -11.90 -24.87
C ALA A 373 16.08 -10.84 -25.19
N ARG A 374 14.80 -11.14 -24.97
CA ARG A 374 13.71 -10.16 -25.16
C ARG A 374 13.82 -8.96 -24.21
N SER A 375 14.03 -9.19 -22.91
CA SER A 375 14.22 -8.12 -21.94
C SER A 375 15.46 -7.27 -22.25
N TRP A 376 16.54 -7.90 -22.73
CA TRP A 376 17.75 -7.23 -23.17
C TRP A 376 17.52 -6.38 -24.41
N ASP A 377 16.86 -6.92 -25.44
CA ASP A 377 16.53 -6.17 -26.65
C ASP A 377 15.72 -4.91 -26.33
N TRP A 378 14.72 -5.03 -25.44
CA TRP A 378 13.93 -3.89 -24.97
C TRP A 378 14.78 -2.82 -24.26
N LEU A 379 15.67 -3.25 -23.35
CA LEU A 379 16.56 -2.35 -22.60
C LEU A 379 17.59 -1.69 -23.53
N TRP A 380 18.28 -2.49 -24.34
CA TRP A 380 19.35 -2.05 -25.23
C TRP A 380 18.84 -1.10 -26.32
N HIS A 381 17.61 -1.31 -26.82
CA HIS A 381 16.96 -0.37 -27.75
C HIS A 381 16.92 1.07 -27.20
N ARG A 382 16.89 1.25 -25.88
CA ARG A 382 16.90 2.55 -25.21
C ARG A 382 18.30 2.94 -24.74
N ALA A 383 18.99 2.03 -24.06
CA ALA A 383 20.30 2.27 -23.46
C ALA A 383 21.39 2.57 -24.48
N LYS A 384 21.26 2.10 -25.74
CA LYS A 384 22.19 2.44 -26.84
C LYS A 384 22.31 3.93 -27.13
N HIS A 385 21.34 4.75 -26.70
CA HIS A 385 21.35 6.20 -26.86
C HIS A 385 22.13 6.92 -25.75
N ALA A 386 22.55 6.22 -24.69
CA ALA A 386 23.43 6.79 -23.69
C ALA A 386 24.86 6.92 -24.25
N ASP A 387 25.65 7.83 -23.67
CA ASP A 387 27.05 8.04 -24.06
C ASP A 387 27.98 7.11 -23.28
N VAL A 388 27.57 6.71 -22.06
CA VAL A 388 28.34 5.80 -21.20
C VAL A 388 27.41 4.77 -20.58
N PHE A 389 27.80 3.51 -20.64
CA PHE A 389 27.17 2.37 -19.98
C PHE A 389 28.06 1.93 -18.81
N ILE A 390 27.68 2.25 -17.58
CA ILE A 390 28.45 1.87 -16.40
C ILE A 390 27.90 0.60 -15.78
N THR A 391 28.74 -0.41 -15.60
CA THR A 391 28.42 -1.68 -14.91
C THR A 391 29.37 -1.93 -13.73
N HIS A 392 29.10 -2.95 -12.93
CA HIS A 392 30.07 -3.50 -11.99
C HIS A 392 31.29 -4.09 -12.73
N PRO A 393 32.47 -4.16 -12.08
CA PRO A 393 33.70 -4.68 -12.69
C PRO A 393 33.68 -6.21 -12.80
N ILE A 394 32.69 -6.75 -13.51
CA ILE A 394 32.48 -8.18 -13.73
C ILE A 394 32.61 -8.43 -15.24
N PRO A 395 33.66 -9.17 -15.68
CA PRO A 395 33.97 -9.36 -17.10
C PRO A 395 32.80 -9.88 -17.95
N ASP A 396 31.93 -10.72 -17.38
CA ASP A 396 30.81 -11.37 -18.08
C ASP A 396 29.44 -10.75 -17.76
N SER A 397 29.39 -9.48 -17.33
CA SER A 397 28.14 -8.81 -16.94
C SER A 397 27.45 -8.02 -18.05
N VAL A 398 28.12 -7.84 -19.19
CA VAL A 398 27.62 -6.99 -20.28
C VAL A 398 27.56 -7.79 -21.58
N PRO A 399 26.40 -7.86 -22.26
CA PRO A 399 26.31 -8.51 -23.55
C PRO A 399 27.24 -7.88 -24.61
N PRO A 400 27.81 -8.68 -25.54
CA PRO A 400 28.73 -8.17 -26.58
C PRO A 400 28.12 -7.13 -27.52
N THR A 401 26.80 -6.94 -27.49
CA THR A 401 26.10 -5.91 -28.26
C THR A 401 26.41 -4.49 -27.80
N VAL A 402 26.93 -4.30 -26.58
CA VAL A 402 27.37 -3.00 -26.06
C VAL A 402 28.79 -2.71 -26.55
N PRO A 403 29.04 -1.57 -27.24
CA PRO A 403 30.37 -1.19 -27.69
C PRO A 403 31.35 -1.04 -26.52
N LYS A 404 32.57 -1.55 -26.66
CA LYS A 404 33.57 -1.56 -25.57
C LYS A 404 33.95 -0.16 -25.12
N GLU A 405 33.99 0.78 -26.05
CA GLU A 405 34.26 2.20 -25.84
C GLU A 405 33.19 2.91 -25.01
N MET A 406 31.97 2.37 -24.95
CA MET A 406 30.87 2.90 -24.14
C MET A 406 30.93 2.38 -22.68
N ILE A 407 31.64 1.28 -22.43
CA ILE A 407 31.60 0.58 -21.15
C ILE A 407 32.51 1.23 -20.13
N GLY A 408 31.94 1.64 -19.00
CA GLY A 408 32.65 2.03 -17.78
C GLY A 408 32.48 0.97 -16.69
N HIS A 409 33.54 0.72 -15.91
CA HIS A 409 33.47 -0.15 -14.74
C HIS A 409 33.54 0.67 -13.46
N SER A 410 32.55 0.49 -12.59
CA SER A 410 32.51 1.11 -11.28
C SER A 410 31.88 0.12 -10.28
N PRO A 411 32.55 -0.27 -9.18
CA PRO A 411 31.96 -1.12 -8.16
C PRO A 411 30.85 -0.39 -7.38
N ALA A 412 30.07 -1.12 -6.59
CA ALA A 412 29.24 -0.47 -5.56
C ALA A 412 30.15 0.02 -4.41
N SER A 413 29.76 1.10 -3.73
CA SER A 413 30.52 1.72 -2.65
C SER A 413 29.63 2.07 -1.47
N THR A 414 30.17 1.96 -0.25
CA THR A 414 29.43 2.21 1.00
C THR A 414 30.08 3.39 1.70
N ASP A 415 29.29 4.19 2.41
CA ASP A 415 29.84 5.29 3.21
C ASP A 415 30.42 4.73 4.50
N VAL A 416 31.60 5.20 4.87
CA VAL A 416 32.27 4.87 6.11
C VAL A 416 31.55 5.44 7.32
N LEU A 417 30.98 6.63 7.13
CA LEU A 417 30.54 7.52 8.20
C LEU A 417 29.02 7.44 8.40
N ASP A 418 28.31 6.62 7.64
CA ASP A 418 26.87 6.42 7.79
C ASP A 418 26.50 5.43 8.91
N GLY A 419 25.19 5.26 9.14
CA GLY A 419 24.69 4.41 10.22
C GLY A 419 25.02 2.93 10.01
N LEU A 420 25.27 2.50 8.77
CA LEU A 420 25.60 1.12 8.41
C LEU A 420 27.03 0.75 8.81
N ASN A 421 27.96 1.71 8.74
CA ASN A 421 29.39 1.39 8.83
C ASN A 421 30.16 2.12 9.92
N LYS A 422 29.68 3.27 10.38
CA LYS A 422 30.41 4.04 11.40
C LYS A 422 30.71 3.19 12.62
N GLU A 423 31.80 3.51 13.29
CA GLU A 423 32.12 2.90 14.57
C GLU A 423 31.06 3.31 15.60
N MET A 424 30.67 2.36 16.44
CA MET A 424 29.70 2.58 17.50
C MET A 424 30.29 2.05 18.80
N ILE A 425 30.12 2.82 19.87
CA ILE A 425 30.53 2.39 21.20
C ILE A 425 29.67 1.21 21.66
N ASP A 426 30.21 0.38 22.56
CA ASP A 426 29.53 -0.84 23.00
C ASP A 426 28.13 -0.59 23.59
N SER A 427 27.89 0.56 24.22
CA SER A 427 26.57 0.93 24.73
C SER A 427 25.53 1.14 23.63
N ASP A 428 25.92 1.70 22.49
CA ASP A 428 25.04 1.87 21.32
C ASP A 428 24.79 0.53 20.63
N ILE A 429 25.84 -0.29 20.48
CA ILE A 429 25.71 -1.63 19.93
C ILE A 429 24.76 -2.47 20.79
N ALA A 430 24.86 -2.35 22.11
CA ALA A 430 23.96 -3.04 23.02
C ALA A 430 22.51 -2.53 22.90
N TYR A 431 22.31 -1.21 22.75
CA TYR A 431 20.98 -0.65 22.49
C TYR A 431 20.33 -1.24 21.23
N TYR A 432 21.04 -1.24 20.10
CA TYR A 432 20.52 -1.78 18.84
C TYR A 432 20.39 -3.31 18.85
N GLY A 433 21.24 -4.00 19.59
CA GLY A 433 21.11 -5.43 19.87
C GLY A 433 19.86 -5.79 20.66
N ARG A 434 19.53 -4.99 21.69
CA ARG A 434 18.28 -5.11 22.44
C ARG A 434 17.07 -4.81 21.57
N LEU A 435 17.16 -3.81 20.69
CA LEU A 435 16.11 -3.50 19.71
C LEU A 435 15.91 -4.66 18.71
N PHE A 436 16.98 -5.31 18.26
CA PHE A 436 16.89 -6.51 17.45
C PHE A 436 16.21 -7.67 18.19
N ASN A 437 16.56 -7.90 19.45
CA ASN A 437 15.90 -8.92 20.27
C ASN A 437 14.41 -8.61 20.51
N GLN A 438 14.04 -7.35 20.62
CA GLN A 438 12.63 -6.94 20.62
C GLN A 438 11.93 -7.37 19.33
N TRP A 439 12.56 -7.15 18.16
CA TRP A 439 12.00 -7.62 16.89
C TRP A 439 11.88 -9.14 16.83
N CYS A 440 12.86 -9.88 17.35
CA CYS A 440 12.76 -11.33 17.48
C CYS A 440 11.55 -11.75 18.33
N HIS A 441 11.32 -11.10 19.48
CA HIS A 441 10.17 -11.39 20.33
C HIS A 441 8.83 -11.12 19.62
N GLU A 442 8.73 -9.99 18.92
CA GLU A 442 7.51 -9.61 18.17
C GLU A 442 7.19 -10.59 17.04
N THR A 443 8.20 -11.23 16.45
CA THR A 443 8.04 -12.22 15.37
C THR A 443 8.10 -13.68 15.83
N GLY A 444 8.26 -13.93 17.13
CA GLY A 444 8.39 -15.27 17.70
C GLY A 444 9.69 -15.99 17.36
N MET A 445 10.75 -15.26 17.01
CA MET A 445 12.09 -15.78 16.71
C MET A 445 12.98 -15.87 17.96
N PRO A 446 13.99 -16.75 17.99
CA PRO A 446 14.96 -16.79 19.08
C PRO A 446 15.79 -15.49 19.14
N THR A 447 16.06 -15.01 20.36
CA THR A 447 16.92 -13.85 20.62
C THR A 447 18.40 -14.21 20.49
N ILE A 448 19.25 -13.19 20.39
CA ILE A 448 20.70 -13.30 20.44
C ILE A 448 21.19 -12.65 21.73
N ASP A 449 21.71 -13.45 22.66
CA ASP A 449 22.19 -12.96 23.95
C ASP A 449 23.70 -12.68 23.88
N TYR A 450 24.09 -11.68 23.09
CA TYR A 450 25.49 -11.23 23.03
C TYR A 450 25.92 -10.60 24.37
N PRO A 451 27.17 -10.82 24.85
CA PRO A 451 28.27 -11.57 24.22
C PRO A 451 28.28 -13.07 24.51
N THR A 452 27.30 -13.59 25.25
CA THR A 452 27.25 -15.01 25.62
C THR A 452 27.05 -15.90 24.40
N ASP A 453 26.19 -15.50 23.47
CA ASP A 453 25.95 -16.21 22.21
C ASP A 453 26.93 -15.78 21.11
N GLU A 454 27.49 -16.77 20.43
CA GLU A 454 28.11 -16.59 19.11
C GLU A 454 27.05 -16.82 18.03
N TYR A 455 27.16 -16.14 16.89
CA TYR A 455 26.25 -16.34 15.77
C TYR A 455 26.90 -16.10 14.41
N PHE A 456 26.36 -16.79 13.41
CA PHE A 456 26.58 -16.52 11.99
C PHE A 456 25.48 -15.60 11.48
N VAL A 457 25.78 -14.77 10.49
CA VAL A 457 24.79 -13.86 9.91
C VAL A 457 24.81 -13.87 8.39
N GLN A 458 23.64 -13.87 7.76
CA GLN A 458 23.46 -13.39 6.40
C GLN A 458 22.56 -12.15 6.44
N ILE A 459 23.10 -11.00 6.03
CA ILE A 459 22.34 -9.75 5.87
C ILE A 459 21.99 -9.59 4.40
N ALA A 460 20.75 -9.92 4.02
CA ALA A 460 20.30 -9.86 2.64
C ALA A 460 18.79 -9.64 2.55
N ARG A 461 18.33 -9.11 1.41
CA ARG A 461 16.90 -9.07 1.09
C ARG A 461 16.32 -10.49 1.06
N PHE A 462 15.03 -10.60 1.37
CA PHE A 462 14.28 -11.84 1.24
C PHE A 462 13.93 -12.11 -0.22
N ASP A 463 14.95 -12.44 -0.99
CA ASP A 463 14.88 -12.60 -2.44
C ASP A 463 15.39 -14.00 -2.83
N PRO A 464 14.78 -14.67 -3.84
CA PRO A 464 15.20 -16.00 -4.30
C PRO A 464 16.68 -16.10 -4.70
N SER A 465 17.26 -15.00 -5.19
CA SER A 465 18.66 -14.90 -5.61
C SER A 465 19.66 -14.96 -4.45
N LYS A 466 19.21 -14.69 -3.21
CA LYS A 466 20.10 -14.53 -2.05
C LYS A 466 20.46 -15.84 -1.34
N GLY A 467 19.94 -16.97 -1.82
CA GLY A 467 20.35 -18.31 -1.35
C GLY A 467 20.00 -18.58 0.12
N ILE A 468 18.87 -18.06 0.60
CA ILE A 468 18.43 -18.22 2.00
C ILE A 468 18.30 -19.70 2.38
N ILE A 469 17.75 -20.53 1.49
CA ILE A 469 17.63 -21.98 1.72
C ILE A 469 19.00 -22.65 1.75
N ASP A 470 19.94 -22.23 0.91
CA ASP A 470 21.32 -22.74 0.91
C ASP A 470 22.04 -22.41 2.23
N VAL A 471 21.76 -21.24 2.83
CA VAL A 471 22.24 -20.89 4.18
C VAL A 471 21.69 -21.83 5.23
N LEU A 472 20.38 -22.07 5.25
CA LEU A 472 19.73 -22.97 6.21
C LEU A 472 20.30 -24.39 6.09
N ASP A 473 20.41 -24.93 4.87
CA ASP A 473 20.96 -26.25 4.62
C ASP A 473 22.44 -26.36 4.99
N SER A 474 23.21 -25.30 4.78
CA SER A 474 24.62 -25.23 5.16
C SER A 474 24.77 -25.18 6.68
N TYR A 475 23.90 -24.46 7.37
CA TYR A 475 23.88 -24.38 8.82
C TYR A 475 23.47 -25.71 9.47
N HIS A 476 22.45 -26.39 8.93
CA HIS A 476 22.06 -27.72 9.38
C HIS A 476 23.23 -28.72 9.29
N LYS A 477 23.94 -28.73 8.16
CA LYS A 477 25.14 -29.57 7.97
C LYS A 477 26.29 -29.18 8.90
N PHE A 478 26.49 -27.89 9.13
CA PHE A 478 27.47 -27.38 10.07
C PHE A 478 27.18 -27.89 11.48
N HIS A 479 25.93 -27.79 11.93
CA HIS A 479 25.48 -28.30 13.23
C HIS A 479 25.81 -29.78 13.38
N THR A 480 25.38 -30.62 12.44
CA THR A 480 25.63 -32.08 12.49
C THR A 480 27.13 -32.40 12.64
N ARG A 481 27.99 -31.74 11.86
CA ARG A 481 29.43 -31.97 11.92
C ARG A 481 30.06 -31.43 13.20
N LEU A 482 29.60 -30.29 13.70
CA LEU A 482 30.10 -29.72 14.95
C LEU A 482 29.75 -30.63 16.12
N THR A 483 28.50 -31.09 16.21
CA THR A 483 28.07 -32.01 17.28
C THR A 483 28.83 -33.34 17.21
N GLN A 484 29.13 -33.85 16.01
CA GLN A 484 29.94 -35.07 15.84
C GLN A 484 31.41 -34.87 16.25
N ALA A 485 32.03 -33.75 15.86
CA ALA A 485 33.44 -33.51 16.09
C ALA A 485 33.76 -32.96 17.48
N LYS A 486 32.82 -32.18 18.07
CA LYS A 486 32.95 -31.52 19.37
C LYS A 486 31.57 -31.44 20.08
N PRO A 487 31.10 -32.54 20.70
CA PRO A 487 29.78 -32.60 21.34
C PRO A 487 29.55 -31.53 22.42
N ASP A 488 30.60 -31.16 23.15
CA ASP A 488 30.54 -30.20 24.26
C ASP A 488 30.70 -28.72 23.82
N SER A 489 30.87 -28.46 22.52
CA SER A 489 31.03 -27.09 22.02
C SER A 489 29.70 -26.35 22.06
N LYS A 490 29.71 -25.11 22.56
CA LYS A 490 28.58 -24.19 22.36
C LYS A 490 28.37 -23.99 20.85
N ILE A 491 27.14 -24.16 20.39
CA ILE A 491 26.78 -24.05 18.98
C ILE A 491 26.43 -22.60 18.68
N PRO A 492 27.11 -21.95 17.71
CA PRO A 492 26.74 -20.62 17.26
C PRO A 492 25.33 -20.60 16.66
N LYS A 493 24.52 -19.60 17.00
CA LYS A 493 23.19 -19.35 16.40
C LYS A 493 23.32 -18.89 14.94
N LEU A 494 22.22 -18.86 14.21
CA LEU A 494 22.14 -18.32 12.85
C LEU A 494 21.15 -17.15 12.81
N VAL A 495 21.57 -16.03 12.23
CA VAL A 495 20.72 -14.88 11.96
C VAL A 495 20.60 -14.68 10.45
N ILE A 496 19.37 -14.66 9.95
CA ILE A 496 19.06 -14.25 8.57
C ILE A 496 18.19 -13.01 8.68
N CYS A 497 18.71 -11.87 8.25
CA CYS A 497 17.97 -10.61 8.33
C CYS A 497 18.24 -9.68 7.15
N GLY A 498 17.37 -8.69 6.95
CA GLY A 498 17.57 -7.66 5.95
C GLY A 498 16.36 -6.76 5.76
N HIS A 499 16.59 -5.58 5.19
CA HIS A 499 15.53 -4.62 4.91
C HIS A 499 14.59 -5.11 3.80
N GLY A 500 13.31 -4.81 3.94
CA GLY A 500 12.37 -4.83 2.81
C GLY A 500 12.60 -3.64 1.87
N SER A 501 12.15 -3.75 0.63
CA SER A 501 12.11 -2.64 -0.33
C SER A 501 10.74 -2.54 -0.97
N VAL A 502 10.29 -1.32 -1.28
CA VAL A 502 8.94 -1.07 -1.85
C VAL A 502 8.81 -1.66 -3.26
N ASP A 503 9.93 -1.79 -3.98
CA ASP A 503 10.01 -2.41 -5.31
C ASP A 503 10.11 -3.94 -5.27
N ASP A 504 10.02 -4.57 -4.08
CA ASP A 504 10.24 -6.01 -3.89
C ASP A 504 9.03 -6.73 -3.26
N PRO A 505 8.03 -7.14 -4.08
CA PRO A 505 6.83 -7.84 -3.60
C PRO A 505 7.07 -9.28 -3.15
N ASP A 506 8.22 -9.89 -3.47
CA ASP A 506 8.48 -11.34 -3.27
C ASP A 506 8.96 -11.67 -1.84
N ALA A 507 9.25 -10.65 -1.03
CA ALA A 507 9.84 -10.79 0.30
C ALA A 507 9.03 -11.66 1.27
N SER A 508 7.70 -11.62 1.17
CA SER A 508 6.83 -12.43 2.03
C SER A 508 6.86 -13.91 1.63
N GLU A 509 6.85 -14.23 0.33
CA GLU A 509 6.91 -15.61 -0.18
C GLU A 509 8.22 -16.28 0.25
N MET A 510 9.35 -15.56 0.16
CA MET A 510 10.65 -16.07 0.59
C MET A 510 10.76 -16.26 2.11
N PHE A 511 10.12 -15.41 2.90
CA PHE A 511 10.06 -15.57 4.36
C PHE A 511 9.28 -16.84 4.73
N ASP A 512 8.10 -17.04 4.12
CA ASP A 512 7.27 -18.23 4.36
C ASP A 512 8.01 -19.51 3.97
N MET A 513 8.71 -19.50 2.82
CA MET A 513 9.56 -20.62 2.39
C MET A 513 10.68 -20.94 3.39
N ALA A 514 11.35 -19.93 3.94
CA ALA A 514 12.40 -20.13 4.93
C ALA A 514 11.85 -20.75 6.22
N MET A 515 10.71 -20.25 6.71
CA MET A 515 10.05 -20.77 7.91
C MET A 515 9.55 -22.20 7.73
N ASP A 516 8.90 -22.49 6.60
CA ASP A 516 8.47 -23.85 6.25
C ASP A 516 9.64 -24.82 6.16
N HIS A 517 10.77 -24.38 5.59
CA HIS A 517 11.99 -25.19 5.51
C HIS A 517 12.56 -25.49 6.89
N ILE A 518 12.60 -24.51 7.80
CA ILE A 518 13.04 -24.72 9.19
C ILE A 518 12.15 -25.75 9.89
N HIS A 519 10.83 -25.58 9.83
CA HIS A 519 9.89 -26.47 10.53
C HIS A 519 9.86 -27.89 9.98
N ARG A 520 10.06 -28.08 8.67
CA ARG A 520 10.01 -29.40 8.03
C ARG A 520 11.36 -30.12 8.03
N ALA A 521 12.43 -29.43 7.65
CA ALA A 521 13.73 -30.05 7.43
C ALA A 521 14.63 -30.02 8.69
N MET A 522 14.47 -29.03 9.58
CA MET A 522 15.36 -28.84 10.74
C MET A 522 14.64 -28.32 12.00
N PRO A 523 13.54 -28.95 12.45
CA PRO A 523 12.78 -28.47 13.61
C PRO A 523 13.59 -28.42 14.92
N HIS A 524 14.57 -29.32 15.07
CA HIS A 524 15.48 -29.37 16.21
C HIS A 524 16.48 -28.19 16.27
N LEU A 525 16.56 -27.36 15.22
CA LEU A 525 17.39 -26.16 15.16
C LEU A 525 16.58 -24.87 15.23
N ALA A 526 15.25 -24.95 15.34
CA ALA A 526 14.40 -23.76 15.30
C ALA A 526 14.72 -22.75 16.41
N ASP A 527 15.15 -23.21 17.59
CA ASP A 527 15.58 -22.35 18.71
C ASP A 527 16.97 -21.71 18.51
N LYS A 528 17.69 -22.09 17.45
CA LYS A 528 19.02 -21.56 17.09
C LYS A 528 19.00 -20.64 15.86
N ILE A 529 17.88 -20.56 15.15
CA ILE A 529 17.78 -19.83 13.87
C ILE A 529 16.80 -18.66 14.03
N ALA A 530 17.30 -17.43 13.91
CA ALA A 530 16.50 -16.21 13.89
C ALA A 530 16.35 -15.72 12.45
N VAL A 531 15.12 -15.75 11.91
CA VAL A 531 14.79 -15.18 10.60
C VAL A 531 13.99 -13.90 10.80
N VAL A 532 14.59 -12.75 10.54
CA VAL A 532 14.01 -11.45 10.90
C VAL A 532 13.97 -10.51 9.69
N ARG A 533 12.76 -10.10 9.30
CA ARG A 533 12.59 -8.99 8.36
C ARG A 533 12.89 -7.67 9.08
N ALA A 534 14.06 -7.10 8.82
CA ALA A 534 14.53 -5.92 9.54
C ALA A 534 13.68 -4.69 9.17
N ARG A 535 13.31 -3.90 10.18
CA ARG A 535 12.74 -2.56 9.98
C ARG A 535 13.82 -1.59 9.47
N PRO A 536 13.47 -0.40 8.95
CA PRO A 536 14.43 0.55 8.35
C PRO A 536 15.46 1.19 9.30
N SER A 537 16.27 0.40 10.02
CA SER A 537 17.37 0.90 10.86
C SER A 537 18.71 0.35 10.39
N ASP A 538 19.59 1.26 9.99
CA ASP A 538 20.94 0.94 9.51
C ASP A 538 21.86 0.51 10.66
N GLN A 539 21.73 1.17 11.81
CA GLN A 539 22.54 0.89 12.99
C GLN A 539 22.25 -0.51 13.58
N VAL A 540 21.02 -1.01 13.47
CA VAL A 540 20.72 -2.41 13.85
C VAL A 540 21.51 -3.38 12.98
N LEU A 541 21.55 -3.17 11.66
CA LEU A 541 22.36 -4.02 10.78
C LEU A 541 23.86 -3.87 11.08
N ASN A 542 24.33 -2.65 11.37
CA ASN A 542 25.70 -2.40 11.77
C ASN A 542 26.06 -3.17 13.06
N ALA A 543 25.20 -3.14 14.08
CA ALA A 543 25.39 -3.86 15.34
C ALA A 543 25.46 -5.38 15.11
N ILE A 544 24.51 -5.94 14.35
CA ILE A 544 24.46 -7.38 14.03
C ILE A 544 25.68 -7.80 13.24
N LEU A 545 26.09 -7.03 12.22
CA LEU A 545 27.26 -7.35 11.40
C LEU A 545 28.55 -7.27 12.23
N SER A 546 28.71 -6.18 13.00
CA SER A 546 29.89 -5.89 13.81
C SER A 546 30.13 -6.90 14.92
N LYS A 547 29.08 -7.52 15.48
CA LYS A 547 29.20 -8.52 16.55
C LYS A 547 29.09 -9.98 16.06
N SER A 548 28.89 -10.19 14.75
CA SER A 548 28.88 -11.54 14.17
C SER A 548 30.23 -12.24 14.25
N LYS A 549 30.20 -13.58 14.26
CA LYS A 549 31.39 -14.45 14.22
C LYS A 549 31.85 -14.71 12.79
N VAL A 550 30.92 -15.03 11.90
CA VAL A 550 31.12 -15.30 10.48
C VAL A 550 29.97 -14.71 9.70
N VAL A 551 30.29 -14.07 8.58
CA VAL A 551 29.29 -13.51 7.66
C VAL A 551 29.13 -14.45 6.46
N LEU A 552 27.89 -14.69 6.07
CA LEU A 552 27.52 -15.52 4.95
C LEU A 552 26.89 -14.64 3.86
N GLN A 553 27.29 -14.85 2.62
CA GLN A 553 26.62 -14.32 1.44
C GLN A 553 26.54 -15.42 0.39
N LEU A 554 25.65 -16.39 0.60
CA LEU A 554 25.54 -17.60 -0.22
C LEU A 554 24.58 -17.41 -1.40
N SER A 555 24.66 -16.26 -2.06
CA SER A 555 23.75 -15.91 -3.15
C SER A 555 23.90 -16.87 -4.32
N THR A 556 22.79 -17.19 -5.00
CA THR A 556 22.80 -17.96 -6.24
C THR A 556 23.03 -17.08 -7.46
N ARG A 557 22.66 -15.79 -7.36
CA ARG A 557 22.95 -14.72 -8.34
C ARG A 557 23.21 -13.43 -7.60
N GLU A 558 24.21 -12.68 -8.06
CA GLU A 558 24.57 -11.42 -7.42
C GLU A 558 25.23 -10.42 -8.38
N GLY A 559 24.93 -9.14 -8.19
CA GLY A 559 25.67 -8.05 -8.81
C GLY A 559 27.04 -7.91 -8.14
N PHE A 560 27.16 -7.02 -7.17
CA PHE A 560 28.35 -6.90 -6.32
C PHE A 560 28.06 -7.30 -4.86
N GLU A 561 26.90 -6.92 -4.33
CA GLU A 561 26.52 -7.01 -2.90
C GLU A 561 27.52 -6.37 -1.94
N ILE A 562 27.07 -5.27 -1.34
CA ILE A 562 27.95 -4.42 -0.55
C ILE A 562 28.20 -4.95 0.85
N LYS A 563 27.31 -5.80 1.37
CA LYS A 563 27.44 -6.41 2.70
C LYS A 563 28.71 -7.22 2.87
N VAL A 564 29.29 -7.74 1.78
CA VAL A 564 30.60 -8.40 1.81
C VAL A 564 31.71 -7.40 2.10
N SER A 565 31.76 -6.27 1.38
CA SER A 565 32.73 -5.20 1.64
C SER A 565 32.61 -4.64 3.07
N GLU A 566 31.38 -4.44 3.55
CA GLU A 566 31.12 -3.97 4.92
C GLU A 566 31.61 -4.95 5.99
N ALA A 567 31.39 -6.25 5.78
CA ALA A 567 31.86 -7.31 6.66
C ALA A 567 33.39 -7.39 6.72
N LEU A 568 34.04 -7.39 5.55
CA LEU A 568 35.50 -7.44 5.44
C LEU A 568 36.16 -6.26 6.14
N ARG A 569 35.58 -5.07 5.98
CA ARG A 569 36.04 -3.86 6.66
C ARG A 569 35.96 -3.99 8.18
N LYS A 570 34.90 -4.61 8.69
CA LYS A 570 34.70 -4.88 10.13
C LYS A 570 35.56 -6.04 10.64
N GLY A 571 36.52 -6.52 9.83
CA GLY A 571 37.40 -7.63 10.16
C GLY A 571 36.67 -8.96 10.27
N LYS A 572 35.50 -9.10 9.63
CA LYS A 572 34.69 -10.32 9.71
C LYS A 572 35.04 -11.26 8.56
N PRO A 573 35.34 -12.53 8.85
CA PRO A 573 35.54 -13.52 7.80
C PRO A 573 34.21 -13.76 7.08
N VAL A 574 34.26 -13.71 5.75
CA VAL A 574 33.07 -13.88 4.90
C VAL A 574 33.13 -15.19 4.13
N ILE A 575 32.01 -15.89 4.05
CA ILE A 575 31.84 -17.05 3.17
C ILE A 575 30.91 -16.64 2.04
N VAL A 576 31.44 -16.64 0.82
CA VAL A 576 30.71 -16.21 -0.37
C VAL A 576 30.64 -17.32 -1.40
N THR A 577 29.59 -17.31 -2.21
CA THR A 577 29.49 -18.16 -3.39
C THR A 577 30.28 -17.61 -4.56
N ASP A 578 30.72 -18.51 -5.44
CA ASP A 578 31.46 -18.21 -6.68
C ASP A 578 30.54 -17.67 -7.78
N VAL A 579 29.88 -16.53 -7.52
CA VAL A 579 28.94 -15.87 -8.44
C VAL A 579 29.08 -14.35 -8.42
N GLY A 580 28.98 -13.76 -9.61
CA GLY A 580 28.93 -12.31 -9.78
C GLY A 580 30.18 -11.60 -9.28
N GLY A 581 29.96 -10.50 -8.55
CA GLY A 581 31.00 -9.66 -7.95
C GLY A 581 31.51 -10.15 -6.60
N LEU A 582 30.96 -11.23 -6.03
CA LEU A 582 31.37 -11.74 -4.72
C LEU A 582 32.84 -12.23 -4.68
N PRO A 583 33.34 -13.01 -5.67
CA PRO A 583 34.72 -13.48 -5.70
C PRO A 583 35.76 -12.37 -5.81
N TYR A 584 35.36 -11.20 -6.35
CA TYR A 584 36.26 -10.06 -6.53
C TYR A 584 36.50 -9.27 -5.22
N GLN A 585 35.65 -9.47 -4.22
CA GLN A 585 35.80 -8.82 -2.91
C GLN A 585 36.60 -9.67 -1.92
N VAL A 586 36.58 -10.99 -2.06
CA VAL A 586 37.16 -11.94 -1.11
C VAL A 586 38.43 -12.57 -1.65
N ILE A 587 39.53 -12.44 -0.92
CA ILE A 587 40.74 -13.24 -1.14
C ILE A 587 40.55 -14.59 -0.44
N ASP A 588 40.37 -15.65 -1.25
CA ASP A 588 40.09 -17.01 -0.76
C ASP A 588 41.16 -17.49 0.23
N LYS A 589 40.70 -17.98 1.38
CA LYS A 589 41.47 -18.47 2.55
C LYS A 589 42.26 -17.42 3.34
N GLU A 590 42.28 -16.16 2.91
CA GLU A 590 42.91 -15.07 3.67
C GLU A 590 41.85 -14.21 4.37
N THR A 591 40.94 -13.64 3.60
CA THR A 591 39.90 -12.72 4.10
C THR A 591 38.54 -13.39 4.25
N GLY A 592 38.39 -14.58 3.66
CA GLY A 592 37.14 -15.32 3.61
C GLY A 592 37.29 -16.59 2.78
N PHE A 593 36.17 -17.21 2.40
CA PHE A 593 36.17 -18.43 1.61
C PHE A 593 35.21 -18.32 0.44
N ILE A 594 35.66 -18.75 -0.74
CA ILE A 594 34.86 -18.80 -1.96
C ILE A 594 34.37 -20.23 -2.17
N VAL A 595 33.05 -20.40 -2.24
CA VAL A 595 32.37 -21.71 -2.29
C VAL A 595 31.59 -21.88 -3.58
N LYS A 596 31.52 -23.11 -4.11
CA LYS A 596 30.69 -23.39 -5.29
C LYS A 596 29.24 -23.64 -4.88
N THR A 597 28.28 -23.09 -5.64
CA THR A 597 26.84 -23.34 -5.48
C THR A 597 26.49 -24.78 -5.87
N CYS A 598 25.67 -25.45 -5.06
CA CYS A 598 25.04 -26.72 -5.40
C CYS A 598 23.76 -26.47 -6.21
N ILE A 599 23.87 -26.26 -7.52
CA ILE A 599 22.66 -26.14 -8.37
C ILE A 599 22.08 -27.55 -8.57
N VAL A 600 20.94 -27.85 -7.95
CA VAL A 600 20.12 -29.01 -8.31
C VAL A 600 19.34 -28.63 -9.57
N GLU A 601 19.83 -29.02 -10.75
CA GLU A 601 19.04 -28.92 -11.99
C GLU A 601 17.80 -29.83 -11.89
N TYR A 602 16.61 -29.24 -11.71
CA TYR A 602 15.33 -29.92 -11.93
C TYR A 602 15.09 -30.14 -13.45
N LYS A 603 15.87 -31.03 -14.08
CA LYS A 603 15.58 -31.53 -15.44
C LYS A 603 14.98 -32.93 -15.37
N LYS A 604 13.82 -33.09 -16.00
CA LYS A 604 13.14 -34.38 -16.25
C LYS A 604 14.08 -35.39 -16.94
N LYS A 605 14.65 -36.33 -16.19
CA LYS A 605 14.86 -37.74 -16.58
C LYS A 605 15.51 -38.54 -15.43
N PRO A 606 15.09 -39.79 -15.16
CA PRO A 606 15.68 -40.62 -14.12
C PRO A 606 16.93 -41.31 -14.68
N LEU A 607 18.14 -40.81 -14.39
CA LEU A 607 19.35 -41.60 -14.63
C LEU A 607 20.47 -41.25 -13.63
N ALA A 608 20.95 -42.33 -13.00
CA ALA A 608 22.26 -42.54 -12.40
C ALA A 608 22.71 -41.60 -11.26
N ARG A 609 22.47 -42.09 -10.03
CA ARG A 609 23.30 -41.84 -8.85
C ARG A 609 24.78 -42.13 -9.18
N LYS A 610 25.63 -41.09 -9.10
CA LYS A 610 27.03 -41.04 -8.61
C LYS A 610 27.70 -39.85 -9.31
N GLU A 611 28.56 -39.13 -8.59
CA GLU A 611 29.35 -37.98 -9.07
C GLU A 611 28.68 -36.59 -9.01
N GLY A 612 28.34 -36.14 -7.81
CA GLY A 612 28.04 -34.73 -7.51
C GLY A 612 28.44 -34.26 -6.10
N PHE A 613 29.14 -35.10 -5.33
CA PHE A 613 29.43 -34.88 -3.91
C PHE A 613 30.89 -34.49 -3.64
N ARG A 614 31.42 -33.46 -4.33
CA ARG A 614 32.75 -32.91 -4.05
C ARG A 614 32.71 -31.37 -4.00
N LYS A 615 32.24 -30.83 -2.86
CA LYS A 615 32.59 -29.50 -2.26
C LYS A 615 31.69 -29.16 -1.06
N MET A 616 31.60 -30.05 -0.08
CA MET A 616 30.75 -29.85 1.10
C MET A 616 31.61 -29.93 2.38
N GLY A 617 32.08 -28.77 2.85
CA GLY A 617 32.89 -28.65 4.07
C GLY A 617 33.23 -27.23 4.54
N ASN A 618 32.67 -26.17 3.94
CA ASN A 618 33.27 -24.85 4.06
C ASN A 618 32.97 -24.17 5.40
N ILE A 619 31.72 -24.07 5.88
CA ILE A 619 31.41 -23.40 7.17
C ILE A 619 32.12 -24.08 8.36
N PHE A 620 32.09 -25.41 8.44
CA PHE A 620 32.78 -26.15 9.51
C PHE A 620 34.31 -26.02 9.41
N SER A 621 34.88 -26.04 8.20
CA SER A 621 36.32 -25.82 7.99
C SER A 621 36.75 -24.39 8.37
N VAL A 622 35.91 -23.39 8.08
CA VAL A 622 36.15 -21.99 8.50
C VAL A 622 36.12 -21.88 10.02
N TYR A 623 35.06 -22.39 10.65
CA TYR A 623 34.90 -22.35 12.10
C TYR A 623 36.04 -23.08 12.84
N THR A 624 36.48 -24.23 12.33
CA THR A 624 37.62 -24.97 12.90
C THR A 624 38.97 -24.31 12.64
N CYS A 625 39.16 -23.61 11.52
CA CYS A 625 40.35 -22.81 11.25
C CYS A 625 40.43 -21.58 12.19
N LEU A 626 39.33 -20.84 12.34
CA LEU A 626 39.23 -19.68 13.23
C LEU A 626 39.38 -20.05 14.71
N THR A 627 38.89 -21.22 15.13
CA THR A 627 39.05 -21.72 16.51
C THR A 627 40.42 -22.36 16.77
N LYS A 628 41.21 -22.67 15.75
CA LYS A 628 42.62 -23.09 15.89
C LYS A 628 43.59 -21.90 15.95
N GLN A 629 43.27 -20.78 15.32
CA GLN A 629 44.09 -19.55 15.34
C GLN A 629 44.04 -18.75 16.65
N SER A 630 43.24 -19.15 17.65
CA SER A 630 43.20 -18.51 18.97
C SER A 630 44.32 -18.95 19.94
N ILE A 631 45.37 -19.60 19.44
CA ILE A 631 46.62 -19.85 20.17
C ILE A 631 47.81 -19.52 19.23
N GLY A 632 48.29 -18.28 19.29
CA GLY A 632 49.57 -17.87 18.71
C GLY A 632 49.54 -17.54 17.20
N ALA A 633 50.15 -16.42 16.86
CA ALA A 633 50.34 -15.97 15.48
C ALA A 633 51.26 -16.89 14.66
N GLN A 634 51.11 -16.78 13.33
CA GLN A 634 51.98 -17.23 12.22
C GLN A 634 51.97 -18.73 11.80
N ASP A 635 51.84 -18.89 10.48
CA ASP A 635 52.23 -20.01 9.60
C ASP A 635 51.40 -21.31 9.47
N SER A 636 51.02 -21.55 8.20
CA SER A 636 51.02 -22.82 7.44
C SER A 636 49.86 -23.85 7.52
N CYS A 637 49.49 -24.31 6.31
CA CYS A 637 48.51 -25.30 5.88
C CYS A 637 48.62 -26.71 6.50
N LEU A 638 47.53 -27.50 6.45
CA LEU A 638 47.39 -28.85 5.83
C LEU A 638 46.27 -29.73 6.49
N LEU A 639 45.34 -30.24 5.64
CA LEU A 639 44.82 -31.64 5.47
C LEU A 639 44.31 -32.45 6.71
N VAL A 640 43.39 -33.44 6.70
CA VAL A 640 42.84 -34.45 5.76
C VAL A 640 41.59 -35.13 6.42
N PHE A 641 40.68 -35.73 5.62
CA PHE A 641 39.46 -36.52 6.01
C PHE A 641 39.78 -38.01 6.36
N PRO A 642 38.90 -38.78 7.03
CA PRO A 642 38.03 -39.79 6.33
C PRO A 642 36.68 -40.16 7.05
N SER A 643 35.55 -40.37 6.31
CA SER A 643 34.81 -41.62 5.93
C SER A 643 33.92 -42.26 7.02
N ASP A 644 32.57 -42.21 6.85
CA ASP A 644 31.63 -43.35 6.56
C ASP A 644 31.26 -44.15 7.84
N ASP A 645 30.01 -44.36 8.28
CA ASP A 645 28.96 -45.18 7.66
C ASP A 645 27.62 -45.12 8.47
N GLU A 646 26.50 -45.13 7.73
CA GLU A 646 25.28 -45.98 7.85
C GLU A 646 24.26 -46.01 9.04
N VAL A 647 22.95 -46.00 8.63
CA VAL A 647 21.68 -46.53 9.25
C VAL A 647 21.09 -45.80 10.48
N GLY A 648 19.80 -45.49 10.64
CA GLY A 648 18.55 -45.76 9.90
C GLY A 648 17.30 -45.24 10.66
N ASP A 649 16.19 -45.21 9.94
CA ASP A 649 14.76 -45.01 10.28
C ASP A 649 14.35 -45.23 11.77
N SER A 650 13.51 -44.43 12.44
CA SER A 650 12.11 -44.13 12.12
C SER A 650 11.45 -43.39 13.31
N SER A 651 10.46 -42.53 13.05
CA SER A 651 9.14 -42.48 13.73
C SER A 651 8.49 -41.10 13.72
N ILE A 652 7.22 -41.14 13.31
CA ILE A 652 6.25 -40.07 13.13
C ILE A 652 5.72 -39.59 14.49
N ARG A 653 5.57 -38.27 14.69
CA ARG A 653 4.49 -37.65 15.49
C ARG A 653 4.39 -36.11 15.32
N THR A 654 3.38 -35.70 14.54
CA THR A 654 2.42 -34.58 14.75
C THR A 654 2.89 -33.18 15.19
N LEU A 655 3.01 -32.29 14.19
CA LEU A 655 2.33 -30.99 13.97
C LEU A 655 2.04 -30.03 15.17
N GLY A 656 2.67 -28.84 15.13
CA GLY A 656 2.30 -27.62 15.87
C GLY A 656 2.01 -26.45 14.91
N ALA A 657 1.01 -25.63 15.22
CA ALA A 657 0.14 -24.87 14.31
C ALA A 657 0.65 -23.55 13.70
N MET A 658 0.09 -23.21 12.53
CA MET A 658 0.21 -21.98 11.73
C MET A 658 -0.49 -20.73 12.33
N PRO A 659 -0.15 -19.49 11.89
CA PRO A 659 -0.91 -18.29 12.24
C PRO A 659 -2.35 -18.34 11.69
N LYS A 660 -3.33 -18.01 12.55
CA LYS A 660 -4.77 -18.15 12.25
C LYS A 660 -5.28 -17.04 11.32
N SER A 661 -5.46 -17.37 10.06
CA SER A 661 -6.30 -16.59 9.14
C SER A 661 -7.78 -16.81 9.47
N ARG A 662 -8.63 -15.81 9.18
CA ARG A 662 -10.08 -15.94 9.28
C ARG A 662 -10.72 -15.84 7.90
N ARG A 663 -11.74 -16.69 7.66
CA ARG A 663 -12.43 -16.76 6.38
C ARG A 663 -13.44 -15.62 6.23
N LEU A 664 -13.41 -14.97 5.08
CA LEU A 664 -14.48 -14.09 4.61
C LEU A 664 -15.29 -14.81 3.52
N LEU A 665 -16.36 -14.18 3.04
CA LEU A 665 -17.08 -14.68 1.85
C LEU A 665 -16.18 -14.82 0.61
N ARG A 666 -15.16 -13.97 0.51
CA ARG A 666 -14.17 -13.96 -0.57
C ARG A 666 -12.77 -13.91 0.04
N GLY A 667 -12.09 -15.06 0.04
CA GLY A 667 -10.72 -15.18 0.54
C GLY A 667 -10.60 -15.23 2.07
N GLU A 668 -9.37 -15.07 2.54
CA GLU A 668 -9.02 -15.04 3.95
C GLU A 668 -8.43 -13.68 4.31
N ILE A 669 -8.62 -13.26 5.56
CA ILE A 669 -8.06 -12.02 6.09
C ILE A 669 -7.21 -12.33 7.31
N THR A 670 -6.14 -11.56 7.48
CA THR A 670 -5.27 -11.57 8.66
C THR A 670 -5.62 -10.41 9.59
N TYR A 671 -5.26 -10.49 10.86
CA TYR A 671 -5.50 -9.41 11.81
C TYR A 671 -4.85 -8.08 11.37
N SER A 672 -3.62 -8.13 10.83
CA SER A 672 -2.90 -6.94 10.34
C SER A 672 -3.66 -6.24 9.21
N SER A 673 -4.15 -6.99 8.22
CA SER A 673 -4.96 -6.43 7.13
C SER A 673 -6.35 -5.97 7.60
N ALA A 674 -6.95 -6.65 8.58
CA ALA A 674 -8.25 -6.28 9.12
C ALA A 674 -8.21 -4.94 9.88
N LYS A 675 -7.11 -4.64 10.57
CA LYS A 675 -6.94 -3.41 11.36
C LYS A 675 -6.88 -2.14 10.51
N GLU A 676 -6.43 -2.26 9.26
CA GLU A 676 -6.25 -1.13 8.33
C GLU A 676 -7.51 -0.80 7.49
N LYS A 677 -8.62 -1.55 7.65
CA LYS A 677 -9.85 -1.32 6.88
C LYS A 677 -10.84 -0.39 7.60
N ASP A 678 -11.39 0.56 6.86
CA ASP A 678 -12.47 1.46 7.32
C ASP A 678 -13.85 0.78 7.37
N THR A 679 -13.96 -0.42 6.82
CA THR A 679 -15.17 -1.26 6.86
C THR A 679 -15.24 -2.06 8.16
N ASN A 680 -16.44 -2.38 8.65
CA ASN A 680 -16.62 -3.20 9.84
C ASN A 680 -16.31 -4.69 9.55
N VAL A 681 -15.05 -5.09 9.77
CA VAL A 681 -14.55 -6.45 9.52
C VAL A 681 -15.18 -7.47 10.49
N LEU A 682 -15.40 -7.10 11.75
CA LEU A 682 -16.08 -7.97 12.73
C LEU A 682 -17.44 -8.43 12.23
N HIS A 683 -18.20 -7.53 11.63
CA HIS A 683 -19.48 -7.86 11.02
C HIS A 683 -19.32 -8.77 9.80
N THR A 684 -18.32 -8.49 8.95
CA THR A 684 -18.06 -9.26 7.72
C THR A 684 -17.66 -10.71 7.99
N LEU A 685 -16.97 -10.98 9.11
CA LEU A 685 -16.60 -12.34 9.54
C LEU A 685 -17.82 -13.23 9.80
N THR A 686 -18.97 -12.65 10.17
CA THR A 686 -20.21 -13.41 10.45
C THR A 686 -20.85 -14.01 9.19
N TYR A 687 -20.56 -13.42 8.02
CA TYR A 687 -21.24 -13.80 6.78
C TYR A 687 -20.90 -15.21 6.31
N TRP A 688 -19.72 -15.73 6.63
CA TRP A 688 -19.33 -17.08 6.20
C TRP A 688 -20.26 -18.14 6.78
N THR A 689 -20.50 -18.10 8.08
CA THR A 689 -21.39 -19.04 8.78
C THR A 689 -22.83 -18.88 8.32
N ARG A 690 -23.31 -17.63 8.25
CA ARG A 690 -24.69 -17.31 7.81
C ARG A 690 -24.96 -17.75 6.36
N ARG A 691 -23.95 -17.66 5.47
CA ARG A 691 -24.04 -18.20 4.11
C ARG A 691 -24.24 -19.70 4.11
N ALA A 692 -23.45 -20.44 4.90
CA ALA A 692 -23.55 -21.90 4.95
C ALA A 692 -24.94 -22.35 5.44
N GLU A 693 -25.46 -21.71 6.49
CA GLU A 693 -26.81 -21.98 7.02
C GLU A 693 -27.90 -21.70 5.98
N PHE A 694 -27.79 -20.59 5.25
CA PHE A 694 -28.76 -20.22 4.22
C PHE A 694 -28.73 -21.15 3.00
N PHE A 695 -27.53 -21.57 2.56
CA PHE A 695 -27.37 -22.51 1.44
C PHE A 695 -27.93 -23.89 1.80
N ASP A 696 -27.63 -24.37 3.02
CA ASP A 696 -28.17 -25.64 3.52
C ASP A 696 -29.71 -25.60 3.63
N HIS A 697 -30.29 -24.49 4.10
CA HIS A 697 -31.75 -24.28 4.10
C HIS A 697 -32.35 -24.42 2.70
N LEU A 698 -31.76 -23.79 1.70
CA LEU A 698 -32.26 -23.88 0.32
C LEU A 698 -32.05 -25.26 -0.29
N ASN A 699 -30.94 -25.93 0.04
CA ASN A 699 -30.63 -27.26 -0.47
C ASN A 699 -31.62 -28.30 0.09
N LYS A 700 -31.96 -28.21 1.38
CA LYS A 700 -33.02 -29.01 2.01
C LYS A 700 -34.40 -28.78 1.38
N ASN A 701 -34.63 -27.59 0.84
CA ASN A 701 -35.90 -27.20 0.21
C ASN A 701 -35.88 -27.30 -1.33
N ARG A 702 -34.95 -28.04 -1.96
CA ARG A 702 -34.87 -28.17 -3.43
C ARG A 702 -36.15 -28.66 -4.09
N THR A 703 -36.86 -29.61 -3.48
CA THR A 703 -38.15 -30.11 -3.99
C THR A 703 -39.23 -29.01 -3.96
N LEU A 704 -39.16 -28.13 -2.97
CA LEU A 704 -40.06 -26.98 -2.86
C LEU A 704 -39.71 -25.90 -3.89
N ILE A 705 -38.43 -25.64 -4.14
CA ILE A 705 -37.94 -24.76 -5.22
C ILE A 705 -38.43 -25.26 -6.59
N GLN A 706 -38.37 -26.58 -6.82
CA GLN A 706 -38.89 -27.23 -8.02
C GLN A 706 -40.40 -27.01 -8.17
N ALA A 707 -41.18 -27.25 -7.12
CA ALA A 707 -42.64 -27.05 -7.12
C ALA A 707 -43.03 -25.58 -7.35
N VAL A 708 -42.32 -24.64 -6.73
CA VAL A 708 -42.52 -23.19 -6.90
C VAL A 708 -42.23 -22.76 -8.34
N THR A 709 -41.11 -23.22 -8.90
CA THR A 709 -40.74 -22.91 -10.29
C THR A 709 -41.77 -23.46 -11.26
N ALA A 710 -42.18 -24.72 -11.08
CA ALA A 710 -43.18 -25.37 -11.92
C ALA A 710 -44.53 -24.64 -11.88
N ARG A 711 -44.95 -24.18 -10.69
CA ARG A 711 -46.18 -23.40 -10.50
C ARG A 711 -46.14 -22.07 -11.27
N HIS A 712 -45.06 -21.30 -11.17
CA HIS A 712 -44.94 -20.02 -11.88
C HIS A 712 -44.91 -20.19 -13.40
N LEU A 713 -44.38 -21.31 -13.89
CA LEU A 713 -44.28 -21.60 -15.32
C LEU A 713 -45.51 -22.34 -15.89
N GLY A 714 -46.38 -22.85 -15.02
CA GLY A 714 -47.55 -23.66 -15.41
C GLY A 714 -47.16 -25.01 -16.02
N VAL A 715 -46.10 -25.64 -15.52
CA VAL A 715 -45.60 -26.96 -15.96
C VAL A 715 -45.65 -27.97 -14.80
N ASP A 716 -45.49 -29.26 -15.11
CA ASP A 716 -45.43 -30.30 -14.07
C ASP A 716 -44.10 -30.24 -13.30
N ALA A 717 -44.15 -30.41 -11.98
CA ALA A 717 -42.97 -30.32 -11.12
C ALA A 717 -41.85 -31.27 -11.57
N THR A 718 -42.17 -32.48 -12.01
CA THR A 718 -41.18 -33.50 -12.44
C THR A 718 -40.37 -33.07 -13.67
N THR A 719 -40.84 -32.07 -14.42
CA THR A 719 -40.14 -31.53 -15.60
C THR A 719 -39.09 -30.47 -15.26
N CYS A 720 -39.13 -29.94 -14.04
CA CYS A 720 -38.18 -28.93 -13.55
C CYS A 720 -37.01 -29.62 -12.82
N HIS A 721 -35.79 -29.37 -13.27
CA HIS A 721 -34.56 -29.86 -12.66
C HIS A 721 -33.78 -28.68 -12.09
N VAL A 722 -33.77 -28.58 -10.75
CA VAL A 722 -33.00 -27.57 -10.03
C VAL A 722 -31.53 -27.95 -10.06
N ALA A 723 -30.65 -27.03 -10.45
CA ALA A 723 -29.22 -27.28 -10.52
C ALA A 723 -28.64 -27.68 -9.15
N ASP A 724 -27.55 -28.45 -9.17
CA ASP A 724 -26.83 -28.83 -7.95
C ASP A 724 -26.12 -27.62 -7.34
N GLU A 725 -25.81 -27.69 -6.04
CA GLU A 725 -25.20 -26.57 -5.30
C GLU A 725 -23.91 -26.05 -5.94
N ALA A 726 -23.14 -26.92 -6.59
CA ALA A 726 -21.93 -26.56 -7.32
C ALA A 726 -22.17 -25.60 -8.50
N ASP A 727 -23.38 -25.61 -9.07
CA ASP A 727 -23.78 -24.78 -10.21
C ASP A 727 -24.57 -23.54 -9.77
N TRP A 728 -24.72 -23.30 -8.46
CA TRP A 728 -25.40 -22.12 -7.96
C TRP A 728 -24.51 -20.89 -8.12
N VAL A 729 -25.08 -19.83 -8.69
CA VAL A 729 -24.37 -18.56 -8.94
C VAL A 729 -24.73 -17.59 -7.84
N HIS A 730 -23.77 -16.98 -7.16
CA HIS A 730 -24.07 -16.00 -6.12
C HIS A 730 -23.31 -14.68 -6.31
N GLY A 731 -24.04 -13.58 -6.13
CA GLY A 731 -23.51 -12.22 -6.10
C GLY A 731 -23.23 -11.75 -4.68
N SER A 732 -23.17 -10.42 -4.51
CA SER A 732 -22.95 -9.78 -3.20
C SER A 732 -24.20 -9.74 -2.31
N PHE A 733 -25.40 -9.72 -2.93
CA PHE A 733 -26.69 -9.58 -2.25
C PHE A 733 -27.70 -10.67 -2.60
N ASN A 734 -27.38 -11.54 -3.56
CA ASN A 734 -28.33 -12.54 -4.06
C ASN A 734 -27.67 -13.87 -4.37
N LEU A 735 -28.43 -14.94 -4.21
CA LEU A 735 -28.13 -16.28 -4.68
C LEU A 735 -29.07 -16.63 -5.84
N CYS A 736 -28.52 -17.13 -6.93
CA CYS A 736 -29.24 -17.45 -8.16
C CYS A 736 -29.06 -18.94 -8.48
N ILE A 737 -30.17 -19.66 -8.57
CA ILE A 737 -30.21 -21.10 -8.80
C ILE A 737 -30.79 -21.36 -10.21
N PRO A 738 -30.01 -21.88 -11.16
CA PRO A 738 -30.54 -22.27 -12.47
C PRO A 738 -31.52 -23.44 -12.36
N VAL A 739 -32.59 -23.41 -13.14
CA VAL A 739 -33.57 -24.49 -13.25
C VAL A 739 -33.81 -24.84 -14.71
N THR A 740 -33.58 -26.10 -15.07
CA THR A 740 -33.75 -26.62 -16.43
C THR A 740 -35.09 -27.32 -16.59
N ILE A 741 -35.80 -27.09 -17.69
CA ILE A 741 -37.18 -27.57 -17.94
C ILE A 741 -37.20 -28.44 -19.19
N THR A 742 -37.22 -29.77 -19.02
CA THR A 742 -37.03 -30.73 -20.13
C THR A 742 -38.12 -30.68 -21.20
N ALA A 743 -39.36 -30.34 -20.83
CA ALA A 743 -40.55 -30.36 -21.69
C ALA A 743 -41.18 -28.98 -21.97
N TRP A 744 -40.40 -27.90 -21.98
CA TRP A 744 -40.96 -26.54 -22.15
C TRP A 744 -41.32 -26.19 -23.61
N ARG A 745 -42.52 -26.56 -24.06
CA ARG A 745 -42.99 -26.35 -25.45
C ARG A 745 -43.06 -24.88 -25.88
N LYS A 746 -43.13 -23.92 -24.94
CA LYS A 746 -43.32 -22.49 -25.21
C LYS A 746 -42.01 -21.71 -25.38
N HIS A 747 -40.86 -22.27 -24.97
CA HIS A 747 -39.57 -21.57 -24.99
C HIS A 747 -38.45 -22.48 -25.52
N PRO A 748 -37.70 -22.06 -26.55
CA PRO A 748 -36.73 -22.93 -27.23
C PRO A 748 -35.54 -23.36 -26.37
N ARG A 749 -35.19 -22.61 -25.31
CA ARG A 749 -33.92 -22.77 -24.57
C ARG A 749 -34.06 -23.35 -23.16
N LYS A 750 -35.29 -23.65 -22.73
CA LYS A 750 -35.59 -24.55 -21.61
C LYS A 750 -34.99 -24.22 -20.22
N ARG A 751 -34.47 -23.00 -19.96
CA ARG A 751 -33.89 -22.63 -18.65
C ARG A 751 -34.45 -21.34 -18.06
N VAL A 752 -34.53 -21.28 -16.73
CA VAL A 752 -34.88 -20.10 -15.92
C VAL A 752 -33.93 -20.01 -14.72
N ILE A 753 -33.93 -18.89 -14.02
CA ILE A 753 -33.14 -18.72 -12.80
C ILE A 753 -34.04 -18.20 -11.68
N ILE A 754 -33.98 -18.87 -10.53
CA ILE A 754 -34.64 -18.42 -9.31
C ILE A 754 -33.61 -17.72 -8.42
N ARG A 755 -33.90 -16.48 -8.06
CA ARG A 755 -33.03 -15.55 -7.36
C ARG A 755 -33.56 -15.29 -5.95
N PHE A 756 -32.71 -15.44 -4.95
CA PHE A 756 -33.02 -15.23 -3.54
C PHE A 756 -32.18 -14.08 -2.99
N PRO A 757 -32.78 -13.09 -2.29
CA PRO A 757 -32.01 -12.10 -1.55
C PRO A 757 -31.30 -12.78 -0.38
N LEU A 758 -30.10 -12.32 -0.04
CA LEU A 758 -29.32 -12.82 1.08
C LEU A 758 -29.70 -12.06 2.36
N PRO A 759 -30.43 -12.67 3.33
CA PRO A 759 -30.93 -11.95 4.50
C PRO A 759 -29.82 -11.29 5.33
N TYR A 760 -28.68 -11.97 5.43
CA TYR A 760 -27.48 -11.51 6.16
C TYR A 760 -26.68 -10.40 5.43
N ARG A 761 -27.15 -9.93 4.27
CA ARG A 761 -26.54 -8.82 3.50
C ARG A 761 -27.47 -7.62 3.38
N VAL A 762 -28.74 -7.75 3.76
CA VAL A 762 -29.75 -6.69 3.60
C VAL A 762 -30.27 -6.17 4.94
N GLY A 763 -29.67 -6.55 6.07
CA GLY A 763 -30.08 -6.10 7.39
C GLY A 763 -31.42 -6.67 7.85
N GLU A 764 -31.78 -7.88 7.41
CA GLU A 764 -33.04 -8.53 7.78
C GLU A 764 -33.16 -8.71 9.31
N ASP A 765 -32.06 -9.00 10.00
CA ASP A 765 -32.04 -9.16 11.46
C ASP A 765 -32.30 -7.84 12.20
N PHE A 766 -31.76 -6.73 11.67
CA PHE A 766 -31.86 -5.40 12.27
C PHE A 766 -33.22 -4.75 11.96
N ARG A 767 -33.68 -4.90 10.72
CA ARG A 767 -34.94 -4.34 10.22
C ARG A 767 -35.73 -5.40 9.45
N PRO A 768 -36.48 -6.29 10.15
CA PRO A 768 -37.24 -7.37 9.51
C PRO A 768 -38.15 -6.89 8.38
N GLY A 769 -38.17 -7.66 7.29
CA GLY A 769 -38.86 -7.34 6.03
C GLY A 769 -38.02 -6.59 5.00
N ASN A 770 -36.72 -6.36 5.23
CA ASN A 770 -35.84 -5.71 4.26
C ASN A 770 -35.66 -6.57 2.99
N ALA A 771 -35.56 -7.89 3.14
CA ALA A 771 -35.50 -8.82 2.01
C ALA A 771 -36.77 -8.74 1.14
N ASP A 772 -37.94 -8.66 1.77
CA ASP A 772 -39.23 -8.53 1.07
C ASP A 772 -39.40 -7.12 0.45
N GLU A 773 -38.97 -6.06 1.14
CA GLU A 773 -38.96 -4.69 0.63
C GLU A 773 -38.13 -4.60 -0.65
N LYS A 774 -36.92 -5.18 -0.63
CA LYS A 774 -36.02 -5.27 -1.78
C LYS A 774 -36.67 -5.99 -2.95
N LEU A 775 -37.26 -7.17 -2.72
CA LEU A 775 -37.91 -7.96 -3.78
C LEU A 775 -39.10 -7.24 -4.41
N ARG A 776 -39.93 -6.57 -3.60
CA ARG A 776 -41.02 -5.74 -4.13
C ARG A 776 -40.51 -4.59 -4.97
N CYS A 777 -39.41 -3.96 -4.56
CA CYS A 777 -38.79 -2.88 -5.33
C CYS A 777 -38.25 -3.36 -6.68
N GLU A 778 -37.53 -4.48 -6.68
CA GLU A 778 -36.99 -5.09 -7.89
C GLU A 778 -38.10 -5.55 -8.85
N ALA A 779 -39.14 -6.23 -8.34
CA ALA A 779 -40.31 -6.61 -9.14
C ALA A 779 -41.06 -5.37 -9.68
N GLY A 780 -41.10 -4.29 -8.90
CA GLY A 780 -41.61 -2.99 -9.32
C GLY A 780 -40.80 -2.39 -10.48
N ALA A 781 -39.47 -2.46 -10.43
CA ALA A 781 -38.57 -2.01 -11.48
C ALA A 781 -38.79 -2.78 -12.80
N TYR A 782 -38.84 -4.11 -12.74
CA TYR A 782 -39.17 -4.95 -13.91
C TYR A 782 -40.53 -4.55 -14.51
N THR A 783 -41.55 -4.44 -13.67
CA THR A 783 -42.92 -4.13 -14.10
C THR A 783 -43.02 -2.73 -14.72
N TRP A 784 -42.33 -1.74 -14.14
CA TRP A 784 -42.31 -0.38 -14.66
C TRP A 784 -41.60 -0.31 -16.02
N LEU A 785 -40.40 -0.91 -16.14
CA LEU A 785 -39.64 -0.92 -17.39
C LEU A 785 -40.39 -1.67 -18.50
N GLN A 786 -40.96 -2.85 -18.23
CA GLN A 786 -41.73 -3.60 -19.22
C GLN A 786 -42.99 -2.85 -19.69
N LYS A 787 -43.58 -2.01 -18.82
CA LYS A 787 -44.80 -1.26 -19.14
C LYS A 787 -44.52 0.04 -19.90
N TYR A 788 -43.52 0.81 -19.46
CA TYR A 788 -43.29 2.17 -19.95
C TYR A 788 -42.06 2.30 -20.85
N CYS A 789 -41.09 1.39 -20.73
CA CYS A 789 -39.83 1.41 -21.48
C CYS A 789 -39.54 0.04 -22.14
N PRO A 790 -40.44 -0.52 -22.98
CA PRO A 790 -40.31 -1.88 -23.50
C PRO A 790 -39.11 -2.09 -24.45
N SER A 791 -38.50 -1.01 -24.94
CA SER A 791 -37.26 -1.07 -25.73
C SER A 791 -36.00 -1.27 -24.89
N VAL A 792 -36.05 -1.07 -23.57
CA VAL A 792 -34.92 -1.32 -22.68
C VAL A 792 -34.79 -2.84 -22.51
N PRO A 793 -33.67 -3.44 -22.92
CA PRO A 793 -33.55 -4.88 -22.92
C PRO A 793 -33.28 -5.39 -21.49
N ILE A 794 -34.23 -6.11 -20.92
CA ILE A 794 -34.16 -6.71 -19.57
C ILE A 794 -34.70 -8.14 -19.61
N PRO A 795 -34.29 -9.02 -18.68
CA PRO A 795 -34.82 -10.38 -18.60
C PRO A 795 -36.33 -10.39 -18.38
N ARG A 796 -37.00 -11.43 -18.86
CA ARG A 796 -38.40 -11.63 -18.52
C ARG A 796 -38.55 -12.07 -17.06
N LEU A 797 -39.42 -11.38 -16.33
CA LEU A 797 -39.87 -11.76 -14.99
C LEU A 797 -41.08 -12.71 -15.10
N TYR A 798 -40.94 -13.93 -14.59
CA TYR A 798 -41.99 -14.96 -14.57
C TYR A 798 -42.83 -14.94 -13.28
N GLY A 799 -42.28 -14.44 -12.19
CA GLY A 799 -42.99 -14.31 -10.93
C GLY A 799 -42.05 -14.04 -9.76
N PHE A 800 -42.61 -13.78 -8.59
CA PHE A 800 -41.84 -13.59 -7.36
C PHE A 800 -42.64 -14.03 -6.14
N GLY A 801 -41.98 -14.31 -5.03
CA GLY A 801 -42.58 -14.68 -3.77
C GLY A 801 -41.93 -13.96 -2.60
N LEU A 802 -42.69 -13.79 -1.53
CA LEU A 802 -42.26 -13.14 -0.30
C LEU A 802 -42.06 -14.18 0.81
N SER A 803 -41.30 -13.82 1.83
CA SER A 803 -41.07 -14.66 3.02
C SER A 803 -42.38 -15.09 3.71
N THR A 804 -43.43 -14.27 3.57
CA THR A 804 -44.78 -14.52 4.12
C THR A 804 -45.59 -15.59 3.36
N GLY A 805 -45.03 -16.16 2.28
CA GLY A 805 -45.70 -17.13 1.40
C GLY A 805 -46.64 -16.52 0.35
N HIS A 806 -46.81 -15.19 0.33
CA HIS A 806 -47.48 -14.51 -0.78
C HIS A 806 -46.62 -14.60 -2.04
N SER A 807 -47.23 -14.89 -3.19
CA SER A 807 -46.52 -14.97 -4.46
C SER A 807 -47.32 -14.35 -5.59
N PHE A 808 -46.62 -13.92 -6.62
CA PHE A 808 -47.17 -13.25 -7.79
C PHE A 808 -46.61 -13.92 -9.03
N THR A 809 -47.50 -14.32 -9.94
CA THR A 809 -47.14 -15.04 -11.16
C THR A 809 -47.44 -14.19 -12.37
N ALA A 810 -46.56 -14.22 -13.38
CA ALA A 810 -46.75 -13.51 -14.62
C ALA A 810 -48.03 -13.96 -15.33
N PHE A 811 -48.82 -12.99 -15.79
CA PHE A 811 -50.11 -13.20 -16.44
C PHE A 811 -50.03 -14.19 -17.62
N ASP A 812 -48.92 -14.19 -18.36
CA ASP A 812 -48.78 -14.99 -19.58
C ASP A 812 -48.58 -16.49 -19.32
N THR A 813 -48.15 -16.88 -18.11
CA THR A 813 -47.94 -18.29 -17.72
C THR A 813 -49.17 -18.91 -17.07
N LEU A 814 -50.17 -18.12 -16.70
CA LEU A 814 -51.39 -18.61 -16.05
C LEU A 814 -52.29 -19.44 -16.98
N PRO A 815 -53.14 -20.34 -16.41
CA PRO A 815 -54.16 -21.05 -17.16
C PRO A 815 -55.14 -20.11 -17.87
N TRP A 816 -55.70 -20.56 -18.99
CA TRP A 816 -56.54 -19.72 -19.87
C TRP A 816 -57.76 -19.12 -19.14
N MET A 817 -58.43 -19.88 -18.27
CA MET A 817 -59.57 -19.42 -17.47
C MET A 817 -59.18 -18.26 -16.56
N THR A 818 -58.08 -18.42 -15.82
CA THR A 818 -57.56 -17.40 -14.91
C THR A 818 -57.12 -16.15 -15.68
N ARG A 819 -56.51 -16.32 -16.85
CA ARG A 819 -56.17 -15.20 -17.73
C ARG A 819 -57.40 -14.43 -18.20
N CYS A 820 -58.47 -15.11 -18.60
CA CYS A 820 -59.72 -14.47 -19.00
C CYS A 820 -60.35 -13.69 -17.84
N LEU A 821 -60.44 -14.30 -16.65
CA LEU A 821 -60.97 -13.65 -15.45
C LEU A 821 -60.15 -12.41 -15.05
N GLN A 822 -58.82 -12.50 -15.04
CA GLN A 822 -57.96 -11.38 -14.70
C GLN A 822 -57.97 -10.29 -15.78
N TYR A 823 -58.10 -10.66 -17.05
CA TYR A 823 -58.30 -9.70 -18.14
C TYR A 823 -59.60 -8.92 -17.97
N LEU A 824 -60.71 -9.60 -17.70
CA LEU A 824 -62.00 -8.97 -17.39
C LEU A 824 -61.93 -8.11 -16.14
N ARG A 825 -61.26 -8.56 -15.07
CA ARG A 825 -61.03 -7.76 -13.85
C ARG A 825 -60.29 -6.46 -14.17
N ARG A 826 -59.21 -6.52 -14.97
CA ARG A 826 -58.42 -5.35 -15.36
C ARG A 826 -59.24 -4.38 -16.23
N LEU A 827 -60.04 -4.89 -17.16
CA LEU A 827 -60.96 -4.08 -17.96
C LEU A 827 -62.04 -3.40 -17.10
N ALA A 828 -62.65 -4.15 -16.18
CA ALA A 828 -63.67 -3.62 -15.27
C ALA A 828 -63.11 -2.54 -14.32
N LEU A 829 -61.95 -2.79 -13.70
CA LEU A 829 -61.29 -1.81 -12.84
C LEU A 829 -60.88 -0.55 -13.61
N ALA A 830 -60.37 -0.71 -14.84
CA ALA A 830 -60.04 0.42 -15.71
C ALA A 830 -61.29 1.24 -16.07
N ALA A 831 -62.41 0.59 -16.39
CA ALA A 831 -63.68 1.26 -16.68
C ALA A 831 -64.29 1.99 -15.47
N LEU A 832 -64.04 1.48 -14.26
CA LEU A 832 -64.50 2.07 -12.99
C LEU A 832 -63.51 3.11 -12.41
N GLY A 833 -62.39 3.39 -13.07
CA GLY A 833 -61.40 4.37 -12.61
C GLY A 833 -60.55 3.92 -11.41
N TYR A 834 -60.55 2.64 -11.06
CA TYR A 834 -59.72 2.09 -9.99
C TYR A 834 -58.30 1.76 -10.47
N PRO A 835 -57.30 1.67 -9.57
CA PRO A 835 -55.94 1.25 -9.92
C PRO A 835 -55.93 -0.11 -10.64
N VAL A 836 -55.29 -0.15 -11.81
CA VAL A 836 -55.26 -1.36 -12.66
C VAL A 836 -54.10 -2.26 -12.21
N PRO A 837 -54.36 -3.51 -11.82
CA PRO A 837 -53.31 -4.46 -11.48
C PRO A 837 -52.30 -4.64 -12.61
N SER A 838 -51.05 -4.86 -12.22
CA SER A 838 -49.95 -5.16 -13.13
C SER A 838 -50.14 -6.50 -13.86
N ARG A 839 -49.16 -6.89 -14.67
CA ARG A 839 -49.14 -8.23 -15.27
C ARG A 839 -48.65 -9.30 -14.29
N LEU A 840 -48.33 -8.96 -13.05
CA LEU A 840 -48.03 -9.90 -11.98
C LEU A 840 -49.30 -10.12 -11.15
N VAL A 841 -49.84 -11.33 -11.20
CA VAL A 841 -51.13 -11.66 -10.57
C VAL A 841 -50.87 -12.35 -9.22
N PRO A 842 -51.43 -11.84 -8.12
CA PRO A 842 -51.29 -12.46 -6.81
C PRO A 842 -51.92 -13.87 -6.79
N GLN A 843 -51.20 -14.82 -6.22
CA GLN A 843 -51.64 -16.19 -6.00
C GLN A 843 -52.06 -16.34 -4.53
N ARG A 844 -53.18 -17.02 -4.27
CA ARG A 844 -53.64 -17.30 -2.89
C ARG A 844 -52.71 -18.30 -2.19
N ARG A 845 -52.56 -18.13 -0.87
CA ARG A 845 -51.71 -18.94 0.02
C ARG A 845 -52.12 -20.43 -0.03
N ASP A 846 -51.35 -21.25 -0.74
CA ASP A 846 -51.59 -22.70 -0.88
C ASP A 846 -50.36 -23.53 -0.46
N GLY A 847 -49.89 -23.39 0.78
CA GLY A 847 -48.95 -24.33 1.40
C GLY A 847 -47.50 -24.36 0.87
N LEU A 848 -47.20 -23.78 -0.30
CA LEU A 848 -45.85 -23.69 -0.88
C LEU A 848 -45.10 -22.46 -0.33
N ASN A 849 -44.72 -22.49 0.95
CA ASN A 849 -43.93 -21.43 1.58
C ASN A 849 -42.48 -21.84 1.78
N LEU A 850 -41.54 -21.17 1.10
CA LEU A 850 -40.09 -21.39 1.23
C LEU A 850 -39.50 -20.77 2.52
N GLY A 851 -40.27 -19.93 3.23
CA GLY A 851 -39.83 -19.14 4.38
C GLY A 851 -38.88 -18.00 4.01
N VAL A 852 -38.54 -17.86 2.73
CA VAL A 852 -37.64 -16.84 2.17
C VAL A 852 -38.23 -16.32 0.87
N GLY A 853 -38.06 -15.03 0.61
CA GLY A 853 -38.52 -14.42 -0.64
C GLY A 853 -37.65 -14.83 -1.84
N TYR A 854 -38.21 -14.72 -3.06
CA TYR A 854 -37.50 -15.08 -4.29
C TYR A 854 -38.06 -14.33 -5.52
N LEU A 855 -37.29 -14.29 -6.60
CA LEU A 855 -37.64 -13.77 -7.92
C LEU A 855 -37.35 -14.85 -8.97
N LEU A 856 -38.28 -15.12 -9.89
CA LEU A 856 -38.08 -16.08 -10.97
C LEU A 856 -37.96 -15.34 -12.30
N ILE A 857 -36.77 -15.35 -12.91
CA ILE A 857 -36.46 -14.60 -14.13
C ILE A 857 -35.90 -15.49 -15.21
N GLU A 858 -35.88 -14.97 -16.43
CA GLU A 858 -35.26 -15.59 -17.59
C GLU A 858 -33.75 -15.76 -17.40
N TYR A 859 -33.26 -16.94 -17.82
CA TYR A 859 -31.83 -17.20 -17.90
C TYR A 859 -31.33 -16.72 -19.27
N ILE A 860 -30.35 -15.80 -19.29
CA ILE A 860 -29.75 -15.31 -20.53
C ILE A 860 -28.56 -16.17 -20.88
N GLU A 861 -28.60 -16.78 -22.07
CA GLU A 861 -27.54 -17.66 -22.57
C GLU A 861 -26.33 -16.87 -23.09
N GLU A 862 -25.14 -17.47 -23.05
CA GLU A 862 -23.89 -16.81 -23.49
C GLU A 862 -23.94 -16.35 -24.96
N ASP A 863 -24.70 -17.03 -25.81
CA ASP A 863 -24.89 -16.66 -27.22
C ASP A 863 -25.85 -15.46 -27.41
N GLN A 864 -26.61 -15.06 -26.39
CA GLN A 864 -27.48 -13.87 -26.42
C GLN A 864 -26.74 -12.61 -25.97
N GLY A 865 -25.67 -12.77 -25.21
CA GLY A 865 -24.81 -11.69 -24.76
C GLY A 865 -23.81 -12.19 -23.71
N ALA A 866 -22.59 -11.67 -23.78
CA ALA A 866 -21.55 -11.92 -22.78
C ALA A 866 -21.49 -10.75 -21.79
N MET A 867 -21.10 -11.00 -20.53
CA MET A 867 -20.95 -9.93 -19.54
C MET A 867 -19.88 -8.95 -20.00
N LEU A 868 -20.18 -7.64 -19.95
CA LEU A 868 -19.23 -6.61 -20.35
C LEU A 868 -17.93 -6.70 -19.54
N SER A 869 -18.01 -7.05 -18.26
CA SER A 869 -16.84 -7.26 -17.39
C SER A 869 -15.85 -8.30 -17.92
N ASN A 870 -16.28 -9.25 -18.76
CA ASN A 870 -15.37 -10.27 -19.31
C ASN A 870 -14.43 -9.71 -20.38
N THR A 871 -14.77 -8.57 -20.98
CA THR A 871 -13.99 -7.97 -22.09
C THR A 871 -13.60 -6.52 -21.85
N TRP A 872 -14.09 -5.90 -20.78
CA TRP A 872 -13.90 -4.47 -20.50
C TRP A 872 -12.42 -4.10 -20.32
N ASP A 873 -11.71 -4.76 -19.40
CA ASP A 873 -10.31 -4.42 -19.07
C ASP A 873 -9.39 -4.45 -20.28
N GLU A 874 -9.56 -5.44 -21.16
CA GLU A 874 -8.75 -5.61 -22.38
C GLU A 874 -9.15 -4.65 -23.51
N ARG A 875 -10.43 -4.27 -23.61
CA ARG A 875 -10.97 -3.63 -24.84
C ARG A 875 -11.57 -2.22 -24.66
N HIS A 876 -11.64 -1.67 -23.45
CA HIS A 876 -12.24 -0.34 -23.20
C HIS A 876 -11.50 0.83 -23.87
N HIS A 877 -10.25 0.62 -24.29
CA HIS A 877 -9.50 1.58 -25.10
C HIS A 877 -9.97 1.62 -26.57
N ASP A 878 -10.68 0.60 -27.07
CA ASP A 878 -11.23 0.59 -28.42
C ASP A 878 -12.38 1.61 -28.55
N THR A 879 -12.11 2.65 -29.32
CA THR A 879 -13.05 3.76 -29.51
C THR A 879 -14.33 3.33 -30.23
N LYS A 880 -14.27 2.34 -31.13
CA LYS A 880 -15.46 1.86 -31.86
C LYS A 880 -16.40 1.11 -30.93
N LEU A 881 -15.85 0.18 -30.15
CA LEU A 881 -16.61 -0.58 -29.16
C LEU A 881 -17.21 0.35 -28.10
N ARG A 882 -16.40 1.28 -27.57
CA ARG A 882 -16.85 2.25 -26.58
C ARG A 882 -17.93 3.20 -27.13
N THR A 883 -17.81 3.64 -28.38
CA THR A 883 -18.86 4.43 -29.06
C THR A 883 -20.17 3.65 -29.19
N ASN A 884 -20.12 2.37 -29.57
CA ASN A 884 -21.33 1.53 -29.66
C ASN A 884 -21.99 1.30 -28.30
N PHE A 885 -21.17 1.09 -27.26
CA PHE A 885 -21.63 0.99 -25.89
C PHE A 885 -22.29 2.28 -25.41
N PHE A 886 -21.62 3.43 -25.56
CA PHE A 886 -22.15 4.75 -25.19
C PHE A 886 -23.42 5.09 -25.94
N ARG A 887 -23.52 4.71 -27.22
CA ARG A 887 -24.75 4.85 -28.01
C ARG A 887 -25.89 4.03 -27.41
N SER A 888 -25.64 2.75 -27.12
CA SER A 888 -26.63 1.85 -26.54
C SER A 888 -27.10 2.34 -25.16
N LEU A 889 -26.16 2.76 -24.32
CA LEU A 889 -26.44 3.29 -22.98
C LEU A 889 -27.22 4.60 -23.07
N SER A 890 -26.82 5.53 -23.95
CA SER A 890 -27.51 6.81 -24.17
C SER A 890 -28.97 6.60 -24.56
N ARG A 891 -29.25 5.67 -25.49
CA ARG A 891 -30.63 5.32 -25.87
C ARG A 891 -31.45 4.79 -24.70
N ILE A 892 -30.85 3.98 -23.84
CA ILE A 892 -31.53 3.46 -22.65
C ILE A 892 -31.83 4.59 -21.66
N LEU A 893 -30.85 5.45 -21.35
CA LEU A 893 -31.05 6.58 -20.44
C LEU A 893 -32.12 7.54 -20.97
N LEU A 894 -32.05 7.90 -22.26
CA LEU A 894 -33.04 8.75 -22.92
C LEU A 894 -34.44 8.12 -22.88
N THR A 895 -34.55 6.81 -23.13
CA THR A 895 -35.84 6.09 -23.06
C THR A 895 -36.44 6.15 -21.67
N ILE A 896 -35.65 5.88 -20.63
CA ILE A 896 -36.14 5.85 -19.25
C ILE A 896 -36.54 7.25 -18.79
N ALA A 897 -35.72 8.26 -19.07
CA ALA A 897 -35.95 9.63 -18.59
C ALA A 897 -37.04 10.39 -19.37
N ARG A 898 -37.48 9.89 -20.53
CA ARG A 898 -38.70 10.38 -21.22
C ARG A 898 -39.99 10.19 -20.44
N VAL A 899 -39.99 9.29 -19.45
CA VAL A 899 -41.17 8.99 -18.63
C VAL A 899 -41.01 9.69 -17.28
N PRO A 900 -41.50 10.93 -17.12
CA PRO A 900 -41.36 11.65 -15.87
C PRO A 900 -42.17 10.96 -14.76
N VAL A 901 -41.62 10.98 -13.55
CA VAL A 901 -42.25 10.41 -12.36
C VAL A 901 -42.57 11.53 -11.36
N PRO A 902 -43.66 11.41 -10.58
CA PRO A 902 -44.19 12.52 -9.79
C PRO A 902 -43.44 12.82 -8.48
N ARG A 903 -42.56 11.91 -8.04
CA ARG A 903 -41.86 11.98 -6.74
C ARG A 903 -40.58 11.12 -6.78
N ILE A 904 -39.70 11.33 -5.81
CA ILE A 904 -38.49 10.54 -5.55
C ILE A 904 -38.86 9.40 -4.58
N GLY A 905 -38.48 8.17 -4.92
CA GLY A 905 -38.90 6.93 -4.25
C GLY A 905 -38.66 5.69 -5.11
N SER A 906 -38.99 4.51 -4.58
CA SER A 906 -38.93 3.25 -5.32
C SER A 906 -40.33 2.74 -5.70
N PHE A 907 -40.43 2.16 -6.89
CA PHE A 907 -41.64 1.46 -7.32
C PHE A 907 -41.77 0.14 -6.58
N THR A 908 -42.96 -0.21 -6.12
CA THR A 908 -43.24 -1.50 -5.49
C THR A 908 -44.47 -2.15 -6.11
N ILE A 909 -44.55 -3.47 -5.94
CA ILE A 909 -45.78 -4.23 -6.17
C ILE A 909 -46.46 -4.44 -4.82
N ASP A 910 -47.69 -3.94 -4.68
CA ASP A 910 -48.51 -4.15 -3.47
C ASP A 910 -49.14 -5.55 -3.43
N ASP A 911 -49.91 -5.83 -2.37
CA ASP A 911 -50.53 -7.15 -2.16
C ASP A 911 -51.60 -7.50 -3.20
N ASP A 912 -52.18 -6.50 -3.87
CA ASP A 912 -53.15 -6.67 -4.94
C ASP A 912 -52.50 -6.81 -6.33
N GLY A 913 -51.16 -6.70 -6.40
CA GLY A 913 -50.39 -6.78 -7.63
C GLY A 913 -50.38 -5.45 -8.42
N VAL A 914 -50.71 -4.32 -7.79
CA VAL A 914 -50.68 -2.99 -8.39
C VAL A 914 -49.27 -2.40 -8.25
N LEU A 915 -48.80 -1.77 -9.33
CA LEU A 915 -47.53 -1.04 -9.34
C LEU A 915 -47.73 0.36 -8.74
N ALA A 916 -47.02 0.67 -7.65
CA ALA A 916 -47.10 1.95 -6.96
C ALA A 916 -45.73 2.58 -6.71
N LEU A 917 -45.61 3.90 -6.88
CA LEU A 917 -44.43 4.68 -6.47
C LEU A 917 -44.65 5.21 -5.06
N ASN A 918 -44.47 4.35 -4.07
CA ASN A 918 -44.83 4.64 -2.68
C ASN A 918 -43.78 4.21 -1.67
N ASN A 919 -42.63 3.66 -2.07
CA ASN A 919 -41.59 3.31 -1.12
C ASN A 919 -40.47 4.35 -1.09
N ARG A 920 -39.69 4.34 0.01
CA ARG A 920 -38.46 5.13 0.13
C ARG A 920 -37.54 4.89 -1.06
N PRO A 921 -36.70 5.86 -1.45
CA PRO A 921 -35.66 5.65 -2.44
C PRO A 921 -34.72 4.56 -1.91
N LEU A 922 -34.97 3.32 -2.33
CA LEU A 922 -34.30 2.15 -1.80
C LEU A 922 -33.00 1.94 -2.56
N THR A 923 -31.95 2.59 -2.09
CA THR A 923 -30.61 2.45 -2.67
C THR A 923 -29.79 1.42 -1.91
N LEU A 924 -28.69 0.98 -2.52
CA LEU A 924 -27.74 0.06 -1.91
C LEU A 924 -27.23 0.57 -0.56
N GLU A 925 -26.89 1.85 -0.49
CA GLU A 925 -26.29 2.49 0.69
C GLU A 925 -27.22 2.39 1.92
N VAL A 926 -28.54 2.46 1.72
CA VAL A 926 -29.53 2.31 2.80
C VAL A 926 -29.47 0.91 3.41
N HIS A 927 -29.45 -0.13 2.58
CA HIS A 927 -29.39 -1.51 3.06
C HIS A 927 -28.02 -1.88 3.61
N GLU A 928 -26.93 -1.32 3.09
CA GLU A 928 -25.59 -1.54 3.65
C GLU A 928 -25.49 -1.01 5.09
N LEU A 929 -26.00 0.21 5.34
CA LEU A 929 -26.03 0.78 6.68
C LEU A 929 -26.93 -0.02 7.63
N GLU A 930 -28.16 -0.33 7.22
CA GLU A 930 -29.08 -1.14 8.05
C GLU A 930 -28.51 -2.55 8.31
N ASN A 931 -27.78 -3.11 7.35
CA ASN A 931 -27.09 -4.38 7.54
C ASN A 931 -25.97 -4.31 8.56
N GLU A 932 -25.29 -3.16 8.70
CA GLU A 932 -24.31 -2.92 9.76
C GLU A 932 -24.93 -2.45 11.10
N ASN A 933 -26.26 -2.58 11.24
CA ASN A 933 -27.04 -2.10 12.39
C ASN A 933 -26.98 -0.58 12.59
N ILE A 934 -26.78 0.18 11.51
CA ILE A 934 -26.79 1.64 11.54
C ILE A 934 -28.20 2.12 11.15
N PRO A 935 -28.87 2.90 12.01
CA PRO A 935 -30.23 3.35 11.72
C PRO A 935 -30.25 4.36 10.57
N VAL A 936 -31.19 4.14 9.64
CA VAL A 936 -31.51 5.08 8.56
C VAL A 936 -32.93 5.58 8.77
N ASP A 937 -33.06 6.86 9.14
CA ASP A 937 -34.31 7.51 9.55
C ASP A 937 -35.23 7.86 8.36
N ILE A 938 -35.27 7.00 7.35
CA ILE A 938 -36.19 7.09 6.21
C ILE A 938 -37.20 5.93 6.35
N PRO A 939 -38.46 6.21 6.72
CA PRO A 939 -39.49 5.18 6.88
C PRO A 939 -39.81 4.45 5.57
N ARG A 940 -40.16 3.16 5.67
CA ARG A 940 -40.82 2.44 4.56
C ARG A 940 -42.10 3.18 4.21
N GLY A 941 -42.40 3.31 2.92
CA GLY A 941 -43.59 4.06 2.49
C GLY A 941 -43.37 5.57 2.28
N PHE A 942 -42.21 6.11 2.65
CA PHE A 942 -41.93 7.54 2.52
C PHE A 942 -41.46 7.91 1.11
N THR A 943 -41.88 9.06 0.58
CA THR A 943 -41.46 9.53 -0.75
C THR A 943 -41.25 11.05 -0.73
N TYR A 944 -40.36 11.56 -1.58
CA TYR A 944 -40.03 12.99 -1.59
C TYR A 944 -40.63 13.70 -2.79
N THR A 945 -41.18 14.88 -2.55
CA THR A 945 -41.70 15.79 -3.59
C THR A 945 -40.74 16.93 -3.91
N SER A 946 -39.61 17.02 -3.19
CA SER A 946 -38.57 18.02 -3.45
C SER A 946 -37.16 17.42 -3.34
N VAL A 947 -36.24 17.94 -4.16
CA VAL A 947 -34.81 17.60 -4.11
C VAL A 947 -34.22 17.97 -2.75
N ASP A 948 -34.52 19.16 -2.22
CA ASP A 948 -33.92 19.66 -0.97
C ASP A 948 -34.12 18.70 0.21
N SER A 949 -35.36 18.23 0.45
CA SER A 949 -35.64 17.26 1.52
C SER A 949 -34.99 15.90 1.30
N TYR A 950 -34.88 15.45 0.05
CA TYR A 950 -34.17 14.21 -0.28
C TYR A 950 -32.67 14.31 0.02
N ILE A 951 -32.02 15.42 -0.34
CA ILE A 951 -30.59 15.63 -0.10
C ILE A 951 -30.27 15.72 1.39
N VAL A 952 -31.13 16.39 2.18
CA VAL A 952 -30.98 16.48 3.63
C VAL A 952 -31.02 15.09 4.28
N ASP A 953 -31.98 14.24 3.90
CA ASP A 953 -32.09 12.88 4.47
C ASP A 953 -30.95 11.97 4.01
N ILE A 954 -30.42 12.15 2.81
CA ILE A 954 -29.21 11.43 2.38
C ILE A 954 -28.02 11.82 3.26
N LEU A 955 -27.78 13.11 3.47
CA LEU A 955 -26.71 13.59 4.34
C LEU A 955 -26.90 13.12 5.79
N ALA A 956 -28.14 13.01 6.25
CA ALA A 956 -28.45 12.52 7.59
C ALA A 956 -27.98 11.07 7.83
N PHE A 957 -28.06 10.18 6.82
CA PHE A 957 -27.52 8.84 7.03
C PHE A 957 -25.98 8.81 7.06
N HIS A 958 -25.29 9.76 6.41
CA HIS A 958 -23.83 9.91 6.58
C HIS A 958 -23.49 10.33 8.01
N ASP A 959 -24.31 11.21 8.62
CA ASP A 959 -24.19 11.51 10.05
C ASP A 959 -24.43 10.26 10.90
N SER A 960 -25.44 9.46 10.56
CA SER A 960 -25.77 8.23 11.27
C SER A 960 -24.61 7.23 11.23
N ARG A 961 -23.92 7.08 10.10
CA ARG A 961 -22.70 6.28 9.99
C ARG A 961 -21.62 6.75 10.97
N LEU A 962 -21.29 8.05 10.96
CA LEU A 962 -20.27 8.61 11.85
C LEU A 962 -20.66 8.44 13.32
N ARG A 963 -21.95 8.52 13.67
CA ARG A 963 -22.45 8.29 15.03
C ARG A 963 -22.35 6.83 15.45
N HIS A 964 -22.84 5.90 14.65
CA HIS A 964 -23.11 4.53 15.10
C HIS A 964 -22.03 3.50 14.70
N GLN A 965 -21.31 3.69 13.60
CA GLN A 965 -20.31 2.70 13.17
C GLN A 965 -19.05 2.81 14.06
N PRO A 966 -18.66 1.78 14.84
CA PRO A 966 -17.61 1.91 15.87
C PRO A 966 -16.26 2.37 15.34
N ASN A 967 -15.88 1.90 14.14
CA ASN A 967 -14.63 2.26 13.46
C ASN A 967 -14.80 3.33 12.38
N ALA A 968 -15.84 4.18 12.45
CA ALA A 968 -16.08 5.23 11.44
C ALA A 968 -14.92 6.25 11.33
N ALA A 969 -14.18 6.44 12.42
CA ALA A 969 -13.03 7.33 12.50
C ALA A 969 -11.87 6.65 13.23
N THR A 970 -10.65 6.95 12.78
CA THR A 970 -9.40 6.34 13.26
C THR A 970 -8.81 7.07 14.46
N ASN A 971 -8.93 8.39 14.50
CA ASN A 971 -8.41 9.26 15.55
C ASN A 971 -9.21 10.58 15.63
N GLU A 972 -8.79 11.49 16.53
CA GLU A 972 -9.46 12.78 16.73
C GLU A 972 -9.43 13.65 15.48
N GLN A 973 -8.31 13.69 14.76
CA GLN A 973 -8.14 14.49 13.55
C GLN A 973 -9.08 14.03 12.43
N ASP A 974 -9.21 12.71 12.24
CA ASP A 974 -10.12 12.11 11.27
C ASP A 974 -11.59 12.43 11.61
N CYS A 975 -11.96 12.42 12.90
CA CYS A 975 -13.29 12.88 13.33
C CYS A 975 -13.54 14.34 12.92
N VAL A 976 -12.59 15.23 13.21
CA VAL A 976 -12.68 16.66 12.87
C VAL A 976 -12.83 16.85 11.36
N TYR A 977 -12.07 16.09 10.57
CA TYR A 977 -12.09 16.15 9.11
C TYR A 977 -13.45 15.74 8.53
N GLN A 978 -14.01 14.62 9.00
CA GLN A 978 -15.33 14.15 8.55
C GLN A 978 -16.47 15.08 8.99
N MET A 979 -16.43 15.58 10.24
CA MET A 979 -17.44 16.50 10.78
C MET A 979 -17.47 17.84 10.02
N SER A 980 -16.30 18.38 9.68
CA SER A 980 -16.18 19.63 8.93
C SER A 980 -16.72 19.48 7.50
N ALA A 981 -16.39 18.36 6.82
CA ALA A 981 -16.90 18.05 5.50
C ALA A 981 -18.44 17.94 5.49
N LEU A 982 -19.02 17.18 6.44
CA LEU A 982 -20.47 17.00 6.54
C LEU A 982 -21.21 18.31 6.83
N SER A 983 -20.68 19.14 7.74
CA SER A 983 -21.24 20.45 8.06
C SER A 983 -21.24 21.37 6.84
N THR A 984 -20.14 21.37 6.10
CA THR A 984 -20.02 22.19 4.89
C THR A 984 -20.95 21.68 3.79
N MET A 985 -20.99 20.38 3.55
CA MET A 985 -21.86 19.75 2.55
C MET A 985 -23.33 20.13 2.75
N LYS A 986 -23.83 20.12 4.00
CA LYS A 986 -25.18 20.56 4.36
C LYS A 986 -25.43 22.04 4.07
N MET A 987 -24.42 22.89 4.22
CA MET A 987 -24.53 24.32 3.96
C MET A 987 -24.55 24.64 2.46
N ILE A 988 -23.74 23.95 1.66
CA ILE A 988 -23.44 24.35 0.26
C ILE A 988 -24.29 23.64 -0.79
N PHE A 989 -25.04 22.58 -0.47
CA PHE A 989 -25.84 21.82 -1.45
C PHE A 989 -26.75 22.70 -2.34
N PRO A 990 -27.36 23.82 -1.88
CA PRO A 990 -28.20 24.64 -2.73
C PRO A 990 -27.45 25.35 -3.87
N GLN A 991 -26.12 25.36 -3.86
CA GLN A 991 -25.27 25.87 -4.94
C GLN A 991 -25.08 24.84 -6.07
N PHE A 992 -25.24 23.55 -5.76
CA PHE A 992 -25.04 22.44 -6.68
C PHE A 992 -26.33 21.98 -7.36
N PHE A 993 -27.49 22.14 -6.71
CA PHE A 993 -28.78 21.75 -7.29
C PHE A 993 -29.58 22.98 -7.74
N ARG A 994 -30.11 22.90 -8.96
CA ARG A 994 -30.86 23.98 -9.61
C ARG A 994 -32.19 24.24 -8.91
N ARG A 995 -32.48 25.52 -8.66
CA ARG A 995 -33.73 25.92 -8.00
C ARG A 995 -34.97 25.61 -8.82
N ASP A 996 -34.88 25.73 -10.14
CA ASP A 996 -35.97 25.44 -11.06
C ASP A 996 -36.29 23.94 -11.17
N LEU A 997 -35.34 23.06 -10.83
CA LEU A 997 -35.51 21.59 -10.87
C LEU A 997 -35.89 20.99 -9.50
N ARG A 998 -36.06 21.81 -8.47
CA ARG A 998 -36.33 21.37 -7.09
C ARG A 998 -37.56 20.47 -6.92
N ARG A 999 -38.56 20.63 -7.78
CA ARG A 999 -39.81 19.85 -7.74
C ARG A 999 -39.94 18.89 -8.92
N GLY A 1000 -38.81 18.62 -9.60
CA GLY A 1000 -38.73 17.76 -10.77
C GLY A 1000 -38.27 18.52 -12.02
N PRO A 1001 -38.14 17.82 -13.16
CA PRO A 1001 -38.55 16.43 -13.36
C PRO A 1001 -37.72 15.44 -12.54
N PHE A 1002 -38.39 14.42 -12.01
CA PHE A 1002 -37.74 13.25 -11.43
C PHE A 1002 -37.69 12.16 -12.51
N VAL A 1003 -36.65 11.35 -12.48
CA VAL A 1003 -36.41 10.29 -13.47
C VAL A 1003 -36.15 8.98 -12.75
N PHE A 1004 -36.58 7.86 -13.35
CA PHE A 1004 -36.24 6.54 -12.85
C PHE A 1004 -34.77 6.24 -13.18
N CYS A 1005 -33.99 5.82 -12.19
CA CYS A 1005 -32.56 5.57 -12.35
C CYS A 1005 -32.22 4.14 -11.98
N LEU A 1006 -31.49 3.46 -12.86
CA LEU A 1006 -30.80 2.21 -12.54
C LEU A 1006 -29.52 2.58 -11.78
N THR A 1007 -29.58 2.55 -10.45
CA THR A 1007 -28.47 3.07 -9.63
C THR A 1007 -27.28 2.12 -9.57
N ASP A 1008 -27.49 0.81 -9.77
CA ASP A 1008 -26.47 -0.23 -9.69
C ASP A 1008 -26.02 -0.75 -11.08
N ILE A 1009 -25.86 0.17 -12.04
CA ILE A 1009 -25.26 -0.18 -13.33
C ILE A 1009 -23.76 -0.45 -13.10
N HIS A 1010 -23.36 -1.71 -13.18
CA HIS A 1010 -21.97 -2.20 -13.15
C HIS A 1010 -21.66 -3.01 -14.43
N GLN A 1011 -20.37 -3.17 -14.78
CA GLN A 1011 -19.95 -3.95 -15.96
C GLN A 1011 -20.49 -5.39 -15.96
N SER A 1012 -20.59 -6.01 -14.78
CA SER A 1012 -21.12 -7.37 -14.61
C SER A 1012 -22.65 -7.47 -14.74
N ASN A 1013 -23.35 -6.33 -14.71
CA ASN A 1013 -24.81 -6.24 -14.84
C ASN A 1013 -25.26 -5.93 -16.29
N ILE A 1014 -24.31 -5.78 -17.21
CA ILE A 1014 -24.56 -5.45 -18.61
C ILE A 1014 -24.07 -6.60 -19.49
N LEU A 1015 -24.99 -7.18 -20.27
CA LEU A 1015 -24.68 -8.17 -21.29
C LEU A 1015 -24.60 -7.49 -22.65
N VAL A 1016 -23.52 -7.72 -23.39
CA VAL A 1016 -23.24 -7.10 -24.69
C VAL A 1016 -22.97 -8.14 -25.78
N ASP A 1017 -23.14 -7.75 -27.04
CA ASP A 1017 -22.61 -8.52 -28.18
C ASP A 1017 -21.11 -8.23 -28.43
N ALA A 1018 -20.55 -8.89 -29.44
CA ALA A 1018 -19.16 -8.75 -29.85
C ALA A 1018 -18.76 -7.31 -30.21
N ASP A 1019 -19.72 -6.45 -30.59
CA ASP A 1019 -19.54 -5.05 -30.95
C ASP A 1019 -19.88 -4.08 -29.80
N TRP A 1020 -20.06 -4.60 -28.58
CA TRP A 1020 -20.42 -3.87 -27.36
C TRP A 1020 -21.80 -3.18 -27.38
N ASN A 1021 -22.72 -3.65 -28.23
CA ASN A 1021 -24.11 -3.22 -28.14
C ASN A 1021 -24.79 -3.91 -26.96
N ILE A 1022 -25.50 -3.14 -26.12
CA ILE A 1022 -26.20 -3.69 -24.95
C ILE A 1022 -27.34 -4.60 -25.41
N LYS A 1023 -27.26 -5.89 -25.04
CA LYS A 1023 -28.26 -6.91 -25.33
C LYS A 1023 -29.19 -7.17 -24.18
N CYS A 1024 -28.75 -6.98 -22.95
CA CYS A 1024 -29.58 -7.18 -21.77
C CYS A 1024 -28.97 -6.49 -20.55
N LEU A 1025 -29.80 -5.82 -19.75
CA LEU A 1025 -29.46 -5.31 -18.42
C LEU A 1025 -30.05 -6.25 -17.38
N ILE A 1026 -29.16 -6.91 -16.63
CA ILE A 1026 -29.54 -7.78 -15.52
C ILE A 1026 -29.37 -7.03 -14.20
N ASP A 1027 -29.87 -7.63 -13.12
CA ASP A 1027 -29.75 -7.09 -11.77
C ASP A 1027 -30.36 -5.68 -11.61
N LEU A 1028 -31.68 -5.58 -11.72
CA LEU A 1028 -32.43 -4.31 -11.64
C LEU A 1028 -32.68 -3.84 -10.20
N GLU A 1029 -31.86 -4.31 -9.27
CA GLU A 1029 -31.96 -3.97 -7.86
C GLU A 1029 -31.58 -2.51 -7.62
N TRP A 1030 -32.08 -1.98 -6.50
CA TRP A 1030 -31.81 -0.62 -6.04
C TRP A 1030 -32.31 0.50 -6.96
N ALA A 1031 -32.93 0.14 -8.09
CA ALA A 1031 -33.49 1.09 -9.03
C ALA A 1031 -34.59 1.92 -8.35
N CYS A 1032 -34.42 3.24 -8.41
CA CYS A 1032 -35.28 4.20 -7.75
C CYS A 1032 -35.37 5.49 -8.57
N THR A 1033 -36.39 6.27 -8.31
CA THR A 1033 -36.58 7.59 -8.92
C THR A 1033 -35.74 8.64 -8.17
N ARG A 1034 -35.08 9.52 -8.93
CA ARG A 1034 -34.12 10.52 -8.42
C ARG A 1034 -34.30 11.88 -9.11
N PRO A 1035 -33.74 12.96 -8.56
CA PRO A 1035 -33.60 14.22 -9.29
C PRO A 1035 -32.89 13.98 -10.62
N ILE A 1036 -33.37 14.61 -11.69
CA ILE A 1036 -32.75 14.51 -13.02
C ILE A 1036 -31.26 14.88 -13.02
N GLU A 1037 -30.87 15.80 -12.12
CA GLU A 1037 -29.50 16.23 -11.94
C GLU A 1037 -28.56 15.15 -11.39
N MET A 1038 -29.09 14.02 -10.88
CA MET A 1038 -28.31 12.89 -10.37
C MET A 1038 -28.19 11.74 -11.39
N LEU A 1039 -28.67 11.93 -12.61
CA LEU A 1039 -28.53 10.98 -13.71
C LEU A 1039 -27.13 11.18 -14.33
N HIS A 1040 -26.18 10.30 -14.04
CA HIS A 1040 -24.81 10.45 -14.56
C HIS A 1040 -24.35 9.19 -15.27
N PRO A 1041 -23.40 9.31 -16.23
CA PRO A 1041 -22.74 8.12 -16.77
C PRO A 1041 -22.09 7.30 -15.64
N PRO A 1042 -21.91 5.99 -15.84
CA PRO A 1042 -21.28 5.15 -14.83
C PRO A 1042 -19.88 5.66 -14.45
N ARG A 1043 -19.54 5.56 -13.16
CA ARG A 1043 -18.25 6.04 -12.63
C ARG A 1043 -17.08 5.13 -13.02
N TRP A 1044 -17.34 3.84 -13.17
CA TRP A 1044 -16.34 2.82 -13.53
C TRP A 1044 -15.84 2.90 -14.98
N LEU A 1045 -16.26 3.91 -15.77
CA LEU A 1045 -15.82 4.05 -17.16
C LEU A 1045 -14.29 4.24 -17.31
N THR A 1046 -13.60 4.67 -16.26
CA THR A 1046 -12.13 4.79 -16.21
C THR A 1046 -11.46 3.69 -15.37
N ASN A 1047 -12.21 2.69 -14.87
CA ASN A 1047 -11.71 1.66 -13.94
C ASN A 1047 -11.06 2.20 -12.66
N GLN A 1048 -11.35 3.44 -12.27
CA GLN A 1048 -10.85 4.06 -11.03
C GLN A 1048 -11.93 4.06 -9.95
N ALA A 1049 -11.53 3.82 -8.70
CA ALA A 1049 -12.39 4.05 -7.55
C ALA A 1049 -12.69 5.55 -7.41
N ILE A 1050 -13.84 5.94 -6.82
CA ILE A 1050 -14.26 7.34 -6.78
C ILE A 1050 -13.29 8.25 -6.02
N ASP A 1051 -12.66 7.72 -4.98
CA ASP A 1051 -11.65 8.37 -4.17
C ASP A 1051 -10.28 8.42 -4.85
N GLU A 1052 -10.06 7.62 -5.89
CA GLU A 1052 -8.84 7.58 -6.69
C GLU A 1052 -9.05 8.15 -8.11
N MET A 1053 -10.24 8.68 -8.39
CA MET A 1053 -10.66 9.05 -9.74
C MET A 1053 -9.93 10.31 -10.18
N ASP A 1054 -9.17 10.21 -11.28
CA ASP A 1054 -8.53 11.37 -11.90
C ASP A 1054 -9.61 12.19 -12.61
N ALA A 1055 -9.89 13.39 -12.09
CA ALA A 1055 -10.89 14.28 -12.64
C ALA A 1055 -10.62 14.67 -14.11
N VAL A 1056 -9.37 14.67 -14.56
CA VAL A 1056 -8.99 15.00 -15.95
C VAL A 1056 -9.28 13.83 -16.87
N GLU A 1057 -8.94 12.61 -16.45
CA GLU A 1057 -9.20 11.40 -17.25
C GLU A 1057 -10.70 11.13 -17.38
N TYR A 1058 -11.45 11.23 -16.28
CA TYR A 1058 -12.89 11.07 -16.32
C TYR A 1058 -13.56 12.17 -17.15
N ALA A 1059 -13.07 13.42 -17.12
CA ALA A 1059 -13.60 14.50 -17.93
C ALA A 1059 -13.53 14.20 -19.44
N GLN A 1060 -12.51 13.47 -19.90
CA GLN A 1060 -12.38 13.09 -21.31
C GLN A 1060 -13.46 12.07 -21.71
N VAL A 1061 -13.63 11.01 -20.92
CA VAL A 1061 -14.63 9.97 -21.18
C VAL A 1061 -16.05 10.51 -21.02
N HIS A 1062 -16.27 11.39 -20.03
CA HIS A 1062 -17.52 12.11 -19.85
C HIS A 1062 -17.85 12.95 -21.09
N ARG A 1063 -16.88 13.68 -21.65
CA ARG A 1063 -17.10 14.50 -22.86
C ARG A 1063 -17.53 13.64 -24.06
N GLU A 1064 -16.84 12.53 -24.29
CA GLU A 1064 -17.20 11.59 -25.37
C GLU A 1064 -18.61 11.03 -25.18
N PHE A 1065 -18.96 10.62 -23.96
CA PHE A 1065 -20.30 10.14 -23.65
C PHE A 1065 -21.35 11.24 -23.91
N MET A 1066 -21.08 12.48 -23.50
CA MET A 1066 -21.99 13.61 -23.70
C MET A 1066 -22.20 13.94 -25.18
N GLU A 1067 -21.15 13.91 -26.00
CA GLU A 1067 -21.25 14.11 -27.45
C GLU A 1067 -22.18 13.06 -28.10
N ILE A 1068 -22.04 11.80 -27.70
CA ILE A 1068 -22.89 10.71 -28.20
C ILE A 1068 -24.33 10.86 -27.69
N LEU A 1069 -24.51 11.18 -26.40
CA LEU A 1069 -25.82 11.39 -25.79
C LEU A 1069 -26.60 12.50 -26.51
N GLU A 1070 -25.94 13.62 -26.82
CA GLU A 1070 -26.54 14.74 -27.55
C GLU A 1070 -26.94 14.37 -28.97
N ASN A 1071 -26.11 13.59 -29.67
CA ASN A 1071 -26.42 13.13 -31.01
C ASN A 1071 -27.62 12.18 -31.01
N GLU A 1072 -27.68 11.25 -30.05
CA GLU A 1072 -28.83 10.35 -29.90
C GLU A 1072 -30.09 11.11 -29.46
N GLU A 1073 -29.97 12.12 -28.59
CA GLU A 1073 -31.08 12.97 -28.16
C GLU A 1073 -31.69 13.77 -29.33
N ARG A 1074 -30.86 14.36 -30.19
CA ARG A 1074 -31.30 15.04 -31.43
C ARG A 1074 -31.99 14.10 -32.40
N SER A 1075 -31.46 12.88 -32.55
CA SER A 1075 -32.02 11.87 -33.46
C SER A 1075 -33.40 11.37 -33.04
N LEU A 1076 -33.69 11.46 -31.74
CA LEU A 1076 -34.88 10.89 -31.11
C LEU A 1076 -36.02 11.92 -30.97
N ASP A 1077 -35.81 13.19 -31.35
CA ASP A 1077 -36.78 14.30 -31.26
C ASP A 1077 -37.41 14.40 -29.85
N ALA A 1078 -36.58 14.21 -28.81
CA ALA A 1078 -37.04 14.18 -27.43
C ALA A 1078 -37.28 15.61 -26.89
N CYS A 1079 -38.49 15.90 -26.39
CA CYS A 1079 -38.81 17.17 -25.71
C CYS A 1079 -38.01 17.40 -24.41
N THR A 1080 -37.40 16.37 -23.82
CA THR A 1080 -36.55 16.47 -22.63
C THR A 1080 -35.09 16.61 -23.03
N THR A 1081 -34.49 17.77 -22.75
CA THR A 1081 -33.06 18.05 -22.93
C THR A 1081 -32.29 17.61 -21.68
N ILE A 1082 -32.03 16.31 -21.56
CA ILE A 1082 -31.23 15.73 -20.47
C ILE A 1082 -29.78 16.17 -20.63
N SER A 1083 -29.28 16.18 -21.87
CA SER A 1083 -27.89 16.56 -22.15
C SER A 1083 -27.53 17.93 -21.60
N SER A 1084 -28.45 18.91 -21.68
CA SER A 1084 -28.22 20.25 -21.14
C SER A 1084 -28.12 20.26 -19.62
N VAL A 1085 -29.01 19.52 -18.94
CA VAL A 1085 -28.99 19.38 -17.48
C VAL A 1085 -27.69 18.72 -17.02
N LEU A 1086 -27.23 17.66 -17.70
CA LEU A 1086 -26.00 16.96 -17.33
C LEU A 1086 -24.75 17.80 -17.60
N ARG A 1087 -24.72 18.54 -18.71
CA ARG A 1087 -23.63 19.45 -19.01
C ARG A 1087 -23.52 20.55 -17.96
N GLU A 1088 -24.63 21.21 -17.63
CA GLU A 1088 -24.66 22.22 -16.58
C GLU A 1088 -24.31 21.61 -15.20
N GLY A 1089 -24.78 20.40 -14.92
CA GLY A 1089 -24.45 19.67 -13.70
C GLY A 1089 -22.95 19.35 -13.59
N TRP A 1090 -22.30 19.06 -14.71
CA TRP A 1090 -20.84 18.92 -14.76
C TRP A 1090 -20.13 20.25 -14.47
N GLU A 1091 -20.53 21.33 -15.14
CA GLU A 1091 -19.95 22.67 -14.97
C GLU A 1091 -20.12 23.20 -13.54
N ARG A 1092 -21.27 22.97 -12.92
CA ARG A 1092 -21.57 23.35 -11.52
C ARG A 1092 -20.86 22.48 -10.48
N GLY A 1093 -20.46 21.27 -10.85
CA GLY A 1093 -19.90 20.27 -9.93
C GLY A 1093 -20.96 19.39 -9.25
N THR A 1094 -22.21 19.43 -9.71
CA THR A 1094 -23.32 18.59 -9.25
C THR A 1094 -23.00 17.11 -9.39
N PHE A 1095 -22.26 16.73 -10.45
CA PHE A 1095 -21.73 15.36 -10.61
C PHE A 1095 -20.96 14.90 -9.38
N TRP A 1096 -19.96 15.68 -8.94
CA TRP A 1096 -19.12 15.36 -7.79
C TRP A 1096 -19.92 15.34 -6.48
N TYR A 1097 -20.83 16.30 -6.32
CA TYR A 1097 -21.72 16.34 -5.16
C TYR A 1097 -22.61 15.10 -5.09
N ALA A 1098 -23.31 14.76 -6.18
CA ALA A 1098 -24.15 13.57 -6.26
C ALA A 1098 -23.35 12.27 -6.10
N ALA A 1099 -22.10 12.24 -6.55
CA ALA A 1099 -21.20 11.11 -6.39
C ALA A 1099 -20.73 10.94 -4.94
N ALA A 1100 -20.43 12.04 -4.24
CA ALA A 1100 -20.09 12.05 -2.82
C ALA A 1100 -21.25 11.53 -1.94
N LEU A 1101 -22.48 11.97 -2.23
CA LEU A 1101 -23.69 11.51 -1.53
C LEU A 1101 -23.91 9.98 -1.60
N ARG A 1102 -23.38 9.33 -2.63
CA ARG A 1102 -23.46 7.87 -2.84
C ARG A 1102 -22.27 7.08 -2.27
N SER A 1103 -21.33 7.74 -1.61
CA SER A 1103 -20.12 7.10 -1.09
C SER A 1103 -19.98 7.33 0.41
N PRO A 1104 -20.57 6.48 1.26
CA PRO A 1104 -20.52 6.63 2.72
C PRO A 1104 -19.12 6.75 3.31
N THR A 1105 -18.13 6.07 2.70
CA THR A 1105 -16.72 6.13 3.10
C THR A 1105 -15.92 7.16 2.31
N GLY A 1106 -16.29 7.49 1.07
CA GLY A 1106 -15.53 8.39 0.21
C GLY A 1106 -15.99 9.85 0.21
N LEU A 1107 -17.11 10.19 0.87
CA LEU A 1107 -17.70 11.53 0.82
C LEU A 1107 -16.72 12.65 1.16
N PHE A 1108 -15.96 12.50 2.26
CA PHE A 1108 -15.05 13.54 2.71
C PHE A 1108 -13.91 13.75 1.71
N ARG A 1109 -13.32 12.69 1.17
CA ARG A 1109 -12.25 12.81 0.16
C ARG A 1109 -12.74 13.51 -1.11
N VAL A 1110 -13.89 13.10 -1.65
CA VAL A 1110 -14.52 13.79 -2.80
C VAL A 1110 -14.82 15.26 -2.47
N PHE A 1111 -15.23 15.55 -1.23
CA PHE A 1111 -15.47 16.91 -0.80
C PHE A 1111 -14.20 17.78 -0.87
N TYR A 1112 -13.10 17.35 -0.25
CA TYR A 1112 -11.86 18.13 -0.23
C TYR A 1112 -11.17 18.18 -1.60
N ASP A 1113 -11.25 17.12 -2.41
CA ASP A 1113 -10.58 17.06 -3.71
C ASP A 1113 -11.34 17.82 -4.82
N HIS A 1114 -12.68 17.84 -4.77
CA HIS A 1114 -13.49 18.30 -5.91
C HIS A 1114 -14.56 19.34 -5.58
N ILE A 1115 -15.01 19.45 -4.32
CA ILE A 1115 -16.12 20.33 -3.93
C ILE A 1115 -15.60 21.60 -3.26
N GLN A 1116 -14.79 21.48 -2.20
CA GLN A 1116 -14.23 22.62 -1.46
C GLN A 1116 -13.37 23.56 -2.32
N PRO A 1117 -12.47 23.07 -3.22
CA PRO A 1117 -11.62 23.94 -4.02
C PRO A 1117 -12.37 24.86 -5.00
N ARG A 1118 -13.67 24.60 -5.21
CA ARG A 1118 -14.55 25.44 -6.04
C ARG A 1118 -14.98 26.72 -5.33
N PHE A 1119 -14.98 26.72 -3.99
CA PHE A 1119 -15.30 27.89 -3.18
C PHE A 1119 -14.04 28.58 -2.68
N ALA A 1120 -13.09 27.79 -2.16
CA ALA A 1120 -11.85 28.32 -1.60
C ALA A 1120 -10.72 27.29 -1.72
N LYS A 1121 -9.78 27.54 -2.65
CA LYS A 1121 -8.60 26.68 -2.86
C LYS A 1121 -7.60 26.88 -1.72
N GLY A 1122 -7.09 25.79 -1.15
CA GLY A 1122 -6.10 25.83 -0.07
C GLY A 1122 -6.70 25.93 1.34
N HIS A 1123 -8.03 26.00 1.49
CA HIS A 1123 -8.69 25.96 2.80
C HIS A 1123 -8.58 24.58 3.48
N GLU A 1124 -8.33 23.52 2.71
CA GLU A 1124 -7.94 22.19 3.20
C GLU A 1124 -6.67 22.23 4.07
N HIS A 1125 -5.83 23.25 3.89
CA HIS A 1125 -4.61 23.48 4.67
C HIS A 1125 -4.76 24.60 5.71
N ASP A 1126 -5.97 25.18 5.86
CA ASP A 1126 -6.26 26.20 6.86
C ASP A 1126 -6.89 25.56 8.10
N GLU A 1127 -6.15 25.54 9.21
CA GLU A 1127 -6.63 24.99 10.47
C GLU A 1127 -7.90 25.70 10.99
N SER A 1128 -8.06 27.00 10.68
CA SER A 1128 -9.22 27.80 11.09
C SER A 1128 -10.52 27.24 10.53
N PHE A 1129 -10.48 26.70 9.31
CA PHE A 1129 -11.64 26.08 8.67
C PHE A 1129 -12.20 24.93 9.54
N TYR A 1130 -11.31 24.04 9.99
CA TYR A 1130 -11.68 22.88 10.80
C TYR A 1130 -12.11 23.29 12.20
N GLN A 1131 -11.36 24.20 12.83
CA GLN A 1131 -11.65 24.70 14.18
C GLN A 1131 -13.01 25.39 14.26
N ILE A 1132 -13.46 26.04 13.18
CA ILE A 1132 -14.77 26.69 13.13
C ILE A 1132 -15.86 25.65 12.80
N LEU A 1133 -15.70 24.89 11.73
CA LEU A 1133 -16.80 24.09 11.18
C LEU A 1133 -17.13 22.83 11.97
N MET A 1134 -16.17 22.24 12.69
CA MET A 1134 -16.44 21.04 13.50
C MET A 1134 -17.51 21.30 14.56
N TYR A 1135 -17.57 22.52 15.14
CA TYR A 1135 -18.52 22.87 16.17
C TYR A 1135 -19.96 22.99 15.67
N TYR A 1136 -20.15 23.21 14.36
CA TYR A 1136 -21.47 23.32 13.76
C TYR A 1136 -22.08 21.96 13.37
N TRP A 1137 -21.35 20.85 13.52
CA TRP A 1137 -21.87 19.51 13.22
C TRP A 1137 -22.79 18.96 14.31
N THR A 1138 -22.41 19.10 15.58
CA THR A 1138 -23.16 18.59 16.75
C THR A 1138 -22.86 19.40 17.99
N GLU A 1139 -23.82 19.48 18.91
CA GLU A 1139 -23.58 19.97 20.27
C GLU A 1139 -22.58 19.07 21.00
N LYS A 1140 -21.76 19.66 21.88
CA LYS A 1140 -20.73 18.95 22.66
C LYS A 1140 -19.73 18.17 21.77
N THR A 1141 -19.26 18.82 20.71
CA THR A 1141 -18.30 18.28 19.72
C THR A 1141 -17.16 17.48 20.33
N TRP A 1142 -16.47 18.03 21.32
CA TRP A 1142 -15.32 17.36 21.96
C TRP A 1142 -15.71 16.13 22.80
N ASP A 1143 -16.91 16.10 23.38
CA ASP A 1143 -17.40 14.90 24.07
C ASP A 1143 -17.66 13.78 23.08
N PHE A 1144 -18.25 14.11 21.92
CA PHE A 1144 -18.47 13.17 20.84
C PHE A 1144 -17.15 12.63 20.29
N ILE A 1145 -16.18 13.49 19.96
CA ILE A 1145 -14.86 13.08 19.44
C ILE A 1145 -14.17 12.12 20.42
N ARG A 1146 -14.12 12.47 21.71
CA ARG A 1146 -13.52 11.61 22.75
C ARG A 1146 -14.23 10.28 22.89
N GLN A 1147 -15.57 10.27 22.82
CA GLN A 1147 -16.32 9.03 22.85
C GLN A 1147 -16.01 8.18 21.62
N LYS A 1148 -15.90 8.80 20.44
CA LYS A 1148 -15.66 8.06 19.20
C LYS A 1148 -14.30 7.38 19.16
N VAL A 1149 -13.27 8.03 19.68
CA VAL A 1149 -11.92 7.43 19.82
C VAL A 1149 -11.96 6.24 20.78
N LYS A 1150 -12.77 6.29 21.84
CA LYS A 1150 -12.98 5.13 22.73
C LYS A 1150 -13.67 3.98 22.02
N ASP A 1151 -14.71 4.26 21.24
CA ASP A 1151 -15.44 3.24 20.47
C ASP A 1151 -14.48 2.50 19.49
N LYS A 1152 -13.57 3.24 18.84
CA LYS A 1152 -12.54 2.67 17.97
C LYS A 1152 -11.57 1.77 18.74
N ALA A 1153 -11.11 2.19 19.92
CA ALA A 1153 -10.23 1.40 20.76
C ALA A 1153 -10.90 0.09 21.23
N GLU A 1154 -12.18 0.15 21.60
CA GLU A 1154 -12.96 -1.04 21.95
C GLU A 1154 -13.16 -1.97 20.75
N TYR A 1155 -13.46 -1.41 19.58
CA TYR A 1155 -13.56 -2.17 18.34
C TYR A 1155 -12.25 -2.90 18.01
N ASP A 1156 -11.09 -2.25 18.12
CA ASP A 1156 -9.79 -2.87 17.86
C ASP A 1156 -9.50 -4.03 18.81
N LYS A 1157 -9.88 -3.90 20.08
CA LYS A 1157 -9.79 -4.99 21.06
C LYS A 1157 -10.65 -6.19 20.65
N ARG A 1158 -11.92 -5.95 20.33
CA ARG A 1158 -12.83 -7.00 19.87
C ARG A 1158 -12.35 -7.66 18.58
N LEU A 1159 -11.78 -6.87 17.67
CA LEU A 1159 -11.17 -7.36 16.44
C LEU A 1159 -10.01 -8.29 16.76
N GLN A 1160 -9.12 -7.90 17.67
CA GLN A 1160 -8.01 -8.76 18.11
C GLN A 1160 -8.50 -10.07 18.72
N ASP A 1161 -9.50 -10.02 19.61
CA ASP A 1161 -10.10 -11.21 20.24
C ASP A 1161 -10.69 -12.18 19.22
N ALA A 1162 -11.31 -11.67 18.14
CA ALA A 1162 -11.89 -12.50 17.08
C ALA A 1162 -10.84 -13.32 16.28
N PHE A 1163 -9.60 -12.84 16.18
CA PHE A 1163 -8.51 -13.53 15.49
C PHE A 1163 -7.68 -14.42 16.41
N ASN A 1164 -7.73 -14.19 17.72
CA ASN A 1164 -7.05 -15.02 18.73
C ASN A 1164 -7.82 -16.32 19.03
N ASN A 1165 -9.14 -16.22 19.17
CA ASN A 1165 -10.04 -17.38 19.27
C ASN A 1165 -10.01 -18.22 17.99
#